data_AF-I5B1P0-F1
#
_entry.id   AF-I5B1P0-F1
#
_cell.length_a   1.000
_cell.length_b   1.000
_cell.length_c   1.000
_cell.angle_alpha   90.00
_cell.angle_beta   90.00
_cell.angle_gamma   90.00
#
_symmetry.space_group_name_H-M   'P 1'
#
loop_
_entity.id
_entity.type
_entity.pdbx_description
1 polymer ?
#
loop_
_entity_poly.entity_id
_entity_poly.type
_entity_poly.pdbx_seq_one_letter_code
_entity_poly.pdbx_strand_id
1 'polypeptide(L)'
;MANVFLNADETGVKIANDGDLVFGKSGDESVNILAGVTGVVLDQNIEGVTLDGNKADYTFEQAGNQLLIKSGGATVATVPIQVDADGTQLTFDDGTFNAVFNSGVIEVGSDPVDPTDPTDPTDPTDGETFTLTTGADNGEDFVGTTGDDSYVASLGTLNANDSLDGGDGDDTLDAELTGNLNNTITVANIEDISFEVLAGLTTVDTTNYSGVDSYTSDGVGALTLNNLNGSSAALVKDGNSSALTANYAAGTVAGGNDTQNIELQDSTGGLITLGAGVEAVVVTSETGDTSTAQLAAPGALMLTVNGGGTVTLGNTANPISNTITTIDARDTAAVTLTAAGAATASYLTGGGNDSLTLNVDIGAAASNLISMGGGDDTVKLTAAQTAVNPATIVGVENVAFTNVAPGALDLANSSGDIAFDIQNGGGLTLNNVQSGISLGASTAGGVADLEVNYRTNVMGEELTIDLGRAMTGTAGTTNGGDLEVTNLNSLVLNFNASAASNLNTGGILVDATAAGTDVTEIFTVNNNGTGAVTLGLIADAAAGGTTDITDVVLNAATGAIIDGGIANAQDLTNVSMTAGDGAITTAAYGVGAGASTKLDSVTLTATGAAIDDAGVVAVVEFTTANVAGVSTIELNAAGGAIGATSAIDFVNTVGGFDDVTITGAKAVTANITAGGTGTVDTVTSTNTNSVTLTIADAGLAAGETGTTVKLGNASVGNANTLVTGSGNDTITDGTGTDNITAGAGGDAIAISGGNDAITQGAAGAGAAGDGMVGLFNDTDGSTTVTDGDTLTFVNDVDTITGFTVSNGGAVTDTLTIASVGGAITGGGGALDAGFAAAGTGAIADDTYALVRGDYANGVFTVNAATGADQAVIYDGDAAVGTISSETIILMGIGGTGLTVTSDLLFT
;
A
#
# COMPACT_ATOMS: atom_id res chain seq x y z
N MET A 1 -47.69 18.96 -61.43
CA MET A 1 -47.57 20.43 -61.60
C MET A 1 -47.94 20.86 -63.00
N ALA A 2 -49.25 20.98 -63.21
CA ALA A 2 -49.90 21.72 -64.27
C ALA A 2 -50.64 22.93 -63.68
N ASN A 3 -50.93 23.93 -64.52
CA ASN A 3 -51.86 24.99 -64.16
C ASN A 3 -53.26 24.57 -64.61
N VAL A 4 -54.18 24.42 -63.66
CA VAL A 4 -55.57 24.03 -63.90
C VAL A 4 -56.43 25.29 -63.80
N PHE A 5 -57.16 25.63 -64.86
CA PHE A 5 -58.03 26.81 -64.90
C PHE A 5 -59.48 26.35 -64.96
N LEU A 6 -60.26 26.73 -63.96
CA LEU A 6 -61.69 26.46 -63.89
C LEU A 6 -62.48 27.51 -64.68
N ASN A 7 -63.58 27.09 -65.29
CA ASN A 7 -64.59 28.00 -65.79
C ASN A 7 -65.45 28.52 -64.63
N ALA A 8 -66.22 29.58 -64.88
CA ALA A 8 -67.21 30.06 -63.92
C ALA A 8 -68.20 28.95 -63.55
N ASP A 9 -68.45 28.79 -62.25
CA ASP A 9 -69.33 27.79 -61.61
C ASP A 9 -68.89 26.32 -61.84
N GLU A 10 -67.61 26.08 -62.13
CA GLU A 10 -67.08 24.72 -62.33
C GLU A 10 -66.77 24.04 -60.98
N THR A 11 -67.54 22.99 -60.67
CA THR A 11 -67.47 22.27 -59.38
C THR A 11 -66.95 20.85 -59.51
N GLY A 12 -66.33 20.34 -58.44
CA GLY A 12 -65.87 18.95 -58.32
C GLY A 12 -64.72 18.57 -59.25
N VAL A 13 -63.88 19.54 -59.65
CA VAL A 13 -62.74 19.28 -60.55
C VAL A 13 -61.70 18.42 -59.82
N LYS A 14 -61.41 17.24 -60.38
CA LYS A 14 -60.47 16.30 -59.78
C LYS A 14 -59.02 16.72 -60.01
N ILE A 15 -58.28 16.91 -58.92
CA ILE A 15 -56.84 17.17 -58.92
C ILE A 15 -56.12 15.86 -58.58
N ALA A 16 -55.31 15.39 -59.52
CA ALA A 16 -54.69 14.06 -59.47
C ALA A 16 -53.16 14.06 -59.50
N ASN A 17 -52.52 15.23 -59.60
CA ASN A 17 -51.05 15.33 -59.63
C ASN A 17 -50.54 16.24 -58.52
N ASP A 18 -49.37 15.91 -57.99
CA ASP A 18 -48.70 16.73 -57.00
C ASP A 18 -48.29 18.09 -57.57
N GLY A 19 -48.36 19.12 -56.72
CA GLY A 19 -47.89 20.46 -57.03
C GLY A 19 -48.76 21.24 -58.02
N ASP A 20 -49.96 20.78 -58.34
CA ASP A 20 -50.84 21.48 -59.29
C ASP A 20 -51.27 22.85 -58.75
N LEU A 21 -51.25 23.86 -59.61
CA LEU A 21 -51.72 25.21 -59.31
C LEU A 21 -53.12 25.37 -59.90
N VAL A 22 -54.13 25.59 -59.06
CA VAL A 22 -55.53 25.67 -59.49
C VAL A 22 -56.03 27.10 -59.39
N PHE A 23 -56.59 27.60 -60.49
CA PHE A 23 -57.10 28.95 -60.62
C PHE A 23 -58.60 28.91 -60.93
N GLY A 24 -59.39 29.44 -60.01
CA GLY A 24 -60.82 29.69 -60.17
C GLY A 24 -61.12 30.91 -61.03
N LYS A 25 -62.41 31.22 -61.17
CA LYS A 25 -62.88 32.38 -61.93
C LYS A 25 -63.79 33.26 -61.10
N SER A 26 -65.09 33.14 -61.27
CA SER A 26 -66.08 33.97 -60.60
C SER A 26 -67.38 33.19 -60.67
N GLY A 27 -67.87 32.74 -59.52
CA GLY A 27 -68.92 31.74 -59.43
C GLY A 27 -68.67 30.84 -58.24
N ASP A 28 -69.38 29.72 -58.19
CA ASP A 28 -69.16 28.68 -57.17
C ASP A 28 -68.18 27.63 -57.73
N GLU A 29 -66.88 27.80 -57.52
CA GLU A 29 -65.84 26.88 -58.00
C GLU A 29 -65.37 25.92 -56.89
N SER A 30 -65.21 24.63 -57.24
CA SER A 30 -64.71 23.65 -56.28
C SER A 30 -63.84 22.55 -56.88
N VAL A 31 -62.92 22.06 -56.06
CA VAL A 31 -61.96 21.00 -56.42
C VAL A 31 -62.11 19.79 -55.52
N ASN A 32 -61.78 18.61 -56.06
CA ASN A 32 -61.61 17.37 -55.31
C ASN A 32 -60.15 16.93 -55.44
N ILE A 33 -59.40 17.03 -54.34
CA ILE A 33 -58.01 16.58 -54.27
C ILE A 33 -58.02 15.10 -53.92
N LEU A 34 -57.56 14.27 -54.86
CA LEU A 34 -57.58 12.81 -54.67
C LEU A 34 -56.56 12.38 -53.60
N ALA A 35 -56.83 11.25 -52.94
CA ALA A 35 -55.91 10.67 -51.96
C ALA A 35 -54.48 10.52 -52.50
N GLY A 36 -53.52 10.87 -51.64
CA GLY A 36 -52.08 10.79 -51.92
C GLY A 36 -51.53 11.95 -52.75
N VAL A 37 -52.36 12.90 -53.17
CA VAL A 37 -51.91 14.13 -53.86
C VAL A 37 -51.41 15.14 -52.84
N THR A 38 -50.27 15.77 -53.11
CA THR A 38 -49.63 16.76 -52.23
C THR A 38 -49.21 18.04 -52.96
N GLY A 39 -49.05 19.13 -52.21
CA GLY A 39 -48.52 20.40 -52.70
C GLY A 39 -49.45 21.17 -53.63
N VAL A 40 -50.76 20.89 -53.63
CA VAL A 40 -51.73 21.64 -54.45
C VAL A 40 -51.83 23.07 -53.92
N VAL A 41 -51.76 24.07 -54.80
CA VAL A 41 -51.96 25.46 -54.41
C VAL A 41 -53.17 26.00 -55.14
N LEU A 42 -54.15 26.47 -54.38
CA LEU A 42 -55.39 27.04 -54.89
C LEU A 42 -55.28 28.56 -54.93
N ASP A 43 -55.98 29.19 -55.87
CA ASP A 43 -56.12 30.65 -55.87
C ASP A 43 -57.32 31.11 -55.02
N GLN A 44 -57.44 32.42 -54.85
CA GLN A 44 -58.47 33.08 -54.05
C GLN A 44 -59.87 33.00 -54.69
N ASN A 45 -60.10 32.29 -55.79
CA ASN A 45 -61.43 32.14 -56.39
C ASN A 45 -61.89 30.68 -56.36
N ILE A 46 -61.38 29.89 -55.41
CA ILE A 46 -61.90 28.55 -55.12
C ILE A 46 -62.71 28.63 -53.83
N GLU A 47 -64.00 28.33 -53.91
CA GLU A 47 -64.94 28.39 -52.79
C GLU A 47 -65.07 27.05 -52.06
N GLY A 48 -64.75 25.93 -52.73
CA GLY A 48 -64.85 24.59 -52.15
C GLY A 48 -63.65 23.68 -52.40
N VAL A 49 -63.22 22.97 -51.36
CA VAL A 49 -62.15 21.97 -51.43
C VAL A 49 -62.66 20.67 -50.81
N THR A 50 -62.73 19.61 -51.61
CA THR A 50 -63.02 18.26 -51.14
C THR A 50 -61.73 17.46 -51.01
N LEU A 51 -61.55 16.81 -49.87
CA LEU A 51 -60.41 15.95 -49.51
C LEU A 51 -60.92 14.54 -49.24
N ASP A 52 -60.10 13.52 -49.52
CA ASP A 52 -60.41 12.12 -49.22
C ASP A 52 -60.08 11.81 -47.76
N GLY A 53 -60.92 11.07 -47.02
CA GLY A 53 -60.72 10.80 -45.59
C GLY A 53 -61.48 11.76 -44.66
N ASN A 54 -61.38 11.51 -43.35
CA ASN A 54 -62.04 12.27 -42.29
C ASN A 54 -61.25 13.55 -41.96
N LYS A 55 -61.87 14.55 -41.32
CA LYS A 55 -61.17 15.76 -40.83
C LYS A 55 -59.97 15.40 -39.94
N ALA A 56 -60.10 14.34 -39.12
CA ALA A 56 -59.06 13.87 -38.21
C ALA A 56 -57.80 13.30 -38.91
N ASP A 57 -57.86 13.00 -40.21
CA ASP A 57 -56.71 12.51 -40.98
C ASP A 57 -55.75 13.63 -41.42
N TYR A 58 -56.07 14.88 -41.05
CA TYR A 58 -55.38 16.09 -41.46
C TYR A 58 -55.02 16.98 -40.28
N THR A 59 -53.90 17.69 -40.41
CA THR A 59 -53.54 18.82 -39.54
C THR A 59 -53.56 20.13 -40.31
N PHE A 60 -53.76 21.24 -39.60
CA PHE A 60 -54.00 22.55 -40.18
C PHE A 60 -52.95 23.55 -39.69
N GLU A 61 -52.37 24.34 -40.59
CA GLU A 61 -51.42 25.41 -40.24
C GLU A 61 -51.84 26.71 -40.91
N GLN A 62 -51.84 27.82 -40.17
CA GLN A 62 -52.13 29.13 -40.73
C GLN A 62 -50.84 29.80 -41.24
N ALA A 63 -50.82 30.14 -42.54
CA ALA A 63 -49.77 30.97 -43.16
C ALA A 63 -50.36 32.29 -43.70
N GLY A 64 -50.50 33.27 -42.80
CA GLY A 64 -51.15 34.55 -43.13
C GLY A 64 -52.66 34.39 -43.30
N ASN A 65 -53.18 34.63 -44.49
CA ASN A 65 -54.60 34.42 -44.86
C ASN A 65 -54.83 33.08 -45.59
N GLN A 66 -53.85 32.19 -45.59
CA GLN A 66 -53.91 30.88 -46.23
C GLN A 66 -53.89 29.79 -45.17
N LEU A 67 -54.66 28.74 -45.42
CA LEU A 67 -54.67 27.51 -44.66
C LEU A 67 -53.81 26.47 -45.38
N LEU A 68 -52.79 25.96 -44.70
CA LEU A 68 -52.02 24.80 -45.13
C LEU A 68 -52.69 23.57 -44.52
N ILE A 69 -53.21 22.70 -45.37
CA ILE A 69 -53.77 21.41 -44.97
C ILE A 69 -52.67 20.38 -45.14
N LYS A 70 -52.34 19.63 -44.09
CA LYS A 70 -51.27 18.63 -44.09
C LYS A 70 -51.81 17.24 -43.78
N SER A 71 -51.16 16.21 -44.33
CA SER A 71 -51.38 14.82 -43.98
C SER A 71 -50.03 14.11 -43.90
N GLY A 72 -49.77 13.39 -42.80
CA GLY A 72 -48.46 12.75 -42.56
C GLY A 72 -47.26 13.72 -42.61
N GLY A 73 -47.47 14.98 -42.20
CA GLY A 73 -46.46 16.05 -42.21
C GLY A 73 -46.23 16.73 -43.57
N ALA A 74 -46.76 16.19 -44.68
CA ALA A 74 -46.68 16.81 -46.00
C ALA A 74 -47.86 17.76 -46.23
N THR A 75 -47.61 18.96 -46.78
CA THR A 75 -48.69 19.86 -47.21
C THR A 75 -49.45 19.24 -48.37
N VAL A 76 -50.72 18.92 -48.15
CA VAL A 76 -51.66 18.41 -49.15
C VAL A 76 -52.15 19.55 -50.04
N ALA A 77 -52.60 20.64 -49.40
CA ALA A 77 -53.11 21.82 -50.09
C ALA A 77 -52.74 23.13 -49.38
N THR A 78 -52.52 24.19 -50.15
CA THR A 78 -52.49 25.57 -49.68
C THR A 78 -53.73 26.28 -50.20
N VAL A 79 -54.60 26.68 -49.28
CA VAL A 79 -55.95 27.18 -49.55
C VAL A 79 -56.06 28.62 -49.05
N PRO A 80 -56.14 29.62 -49.93
CA PRO A 80 -56.50 30.97 -49.53
C PRO A 80 -57.93 30.99 -48.99
N ILE A 81 -58.13 31.58 -47.82
CA ILE A 81 -59.44 31.63 -47.18
C ILE A 81 -60.27 32.80 -47.74
N GLN A 82 -61.52 32.54 -48.13
CA GLN A 82 -62.44 33.58 -48.58
C GLN A 82 -62.82 34.54 -47.45
N VAL A 83 -63.07 35.80 -47.81
CA VAL A 83 -63.43 36.87 -46.86
C VAL A 83 -64.93 37.12 -46.79
N ASP A 84 -65.75 36.22 -47.33
CA ASP A 84 -67.20 36.26 -47.20
C ASP A 84 -67.68 35.57 -45.92
N ALA A 85 -69.01 35.49 -45.73
CA ALA A 85 -69.59 35.03 -44.47
C ALA A 85 -69.38 33.54 -44.22
N ASP A 86 -69.20 32.74 -45.27
CA ASP A 86 -69.10 31.28 -45.19
C ASP A 86 -67.65 30.80 -45.40
N GLY A 87 -66.74 31.68 -45.80
CA GLY A 87 -65.32 31.36 -45.98
C GLY A 87 -65.10 30.36 -47.12
N THR A 88 -64.03 29.57 -47.01
CA THR A 88 -63.81 28.45 -47.93
C THR A 88 -64.41 27.17 -47.34
N GLN A 89 -65.27 26.47 -48.09
CA GLN A 89 -65.83 25.19 -47.63
C GLN A 89 -64.83 24.06 -47.81
N LEU A 90 -64.53 23.36 -46.72
CA LEU A 90 -63.73 22.14 -46.71
C LEU A 90 -64.66 20.94 -46.51
N THR A 91 -64.68 20.02 -47.47
CA THR A 91 -65.48 18.80 -47.41
C THR A 91 -64.57 17.58 -47.21
N PHE A 92 -64.88 16.80 -46.20
CA PHE A 92 -64.26 15.53 -45.84
C PHE A 92 -65.33 14.42 -45.85
N ASP A 93 -64.95 13.18 -45.61
CA ASP A 93 -65.88 12.04 -45.53
C ASP A 93 -66.84 12.13 -44.33
N ASP A 94 -66.43 12.81 -43.26
CA ASP A 94 -67.19 12.98 -42.02
C ASP A 94 -68.04 14.27 -41.97
N GLY A 95 -67.88 15.20 -42.92
CA GLY A 95 -68.67 16.43 -42.94
C GLY A 95 -68.13 17.52 -43.86
N THR A 96 -68.84 18.65 -43.89
CA THR A 96 -68.37 19.90 -44.51
C THR A 96 -68.24 20.96 -43.44
N PHE A 97 -67.09 21.64 -43.42
CA PHE A 97 -66.71 22.63 -42.43
C PHE A 97 -66.31 23.91 -43.14
N ASN A 98 -66.69 25.05 -42.56
CA ASN A 98 -66.29 26.35 -43.08
C ASN A 98 -64.91 26.69 -42.51
N ALA A 99 -63.97 27.04 -43.39
CA ALA A 99 -62.72 27.68 -43.01
C ALA A 99 -62.89 29.20 -43.15
N VAL A 100 -62.92 29.92 -42.01
CA VAL A 100 -63.22 31.36 -41.96
C VAL A 100 -62.04 32.15 -41.38
N PHE A 101 -61.81 33.36 -41.87
CA PHE A 101 -60.75 34.24 -41.37
C PHE A 101 -61.35 35.29 -40.43
N ASN A 102 -61.25 35.06 -39.12
CA ASN A 102 -61.84 35.90 -38.08
C ASN A 102 -60.76 36.55 -37.21
N SER A 103 -60.74 37.88 -37.16
CA SER A 103 -59.87 38.68 -36.27
C SER A 103 -58.36 38.35 -36.33
N GLY A 104 -57.87 37.82 -37.47
CA GLY A 104 -56.46 37.48 -37.67
C GLY A 104 -56.14 35.99 -37.52
N VAL A 105 -57.10 35.15 -37.15
CA VAL A 105 -56.98 33.69 -37.00
C VAL A 105 -57.88 32.98 -38.02
N ILE A 106 -57.42 31.86 -38.59
CA ILE A 106 -58.27 30.97 -39.39
C ILE A 106 -58.95 29.99 -38.45
N GLU A 107 -60.27 29.83 -38.55
CA GLU A 107 -61.04 28.81 -37.81
C GLU A 107 -61.58 27.78 -38.80
N VAL A 108 -61.49 26.48 -38.49
CA VAL A 108 -62.07 25.38 -39.30
C VAL A 108 -63.18 24.70 -38.50
N GLY A 109 -64.44 24.91 -38.89
CA GLY A 109 -65.61 24.27 -38.24
C GLY A 109 -65.97 24.81 -36.84
N SER A 110 -65.02 25.44 -36.15
CA SER A 110 -65.08 26.18 -34.87
C SER A 110 -63.67 26.24 -34.25
N ASP A 111 -62.75 25.41 -34.74
CA ASP A 111 -61.44 25.18 -34.14
C ASP A 111 -60.45 26.22 -34.67
N PRO A 112 -59.84 27.07 -33.82
CA PRO A 112 -58.81 28.01 -34.24
C PRO A 112 -57.56 27.25 -34.68
N VAL A 113 -56.96 27.66 -35.80
CA VAL A 113 -55.71 27.10 -36.31
C VAL A 113 -54.55 27.92 -35.76
N ASP A 114 -53.66 27.30 -34.98
CA ASP A 114 -52.51 27.98 -34.41
C ASP A 114 -51.49 28.38 -35.52
N PRO A 115 -51.03 29.64 -35.55
CA PRO A 115 -50.08 30.14 -36.56
C PRO A 115 -48.61 29.72 -36.32
N THR A 116 -48.33 29.00 -35.23
CA THR A 116 -47.01 28.55 -34.80
C THR A 116 -46.91 27.04 -34.58
N ASP A 117 -48.03 26.32 -34.43
CA ASP A 117 -48.07 24.86 -34.30
C ASP A 117 -49.26 24.27 -35.09
N PRO A 118 -49.07 23.33 -36.03
CA PRO A 118 -50.19 22.68 -36.70
C PRO A 118 -51.05 21.85 -35.73
N THR A 119 -52.23 22.36 -35.35
CA THR A 119 -53.15 21.69 -34.42
C THR A 119 -53.58 20.32 -34.94
N ASP A 120 -53.31 19.27 -34.15
CA ASP A 120 -53.86 17.94 -34.27
C ASP A 120 -55.28 17.94 -33.64
N PRO A 121 -56.34 17.51 -34.35
CA PRO A 121 -57.67 17.37 -33.76
C PRO A 121 -57.78 16.30 -32.65
N THR A 122 -56.67 15.62 -32.29
CA THR A 122 -56.54 14.72 -31.14
C THR A 122 -55.64 15.24 -30.01
N ASP A 123 -55.24 16.51 -30.04
CA ASP A 123 -54.57 17.15 -28.91
C ASP A 123 -55.48 17.03 -27.66
N PRO A 124 -55.02 16.42 -26.54
CA PRO A 124 -55.77 16.44 -25.30
C PRO A 124 -56.10 17.91 -24.97
N THR A 125 -57.33 18.15 -24.54
CA THR A 125 -57.72 19.45 -23.99
C THR A 125 -56.69 19.89 -22.95
N ASP A 126 -56.26 21.16 -22.97
CA ASP A 126 -55.42 21.73 -21.90
C ASP A 126 -55.99 21.31 -20.53
N GLY A 127 -55.17 20.66 -19.70
CA GLY A 127 -55.54 20.32 -18.32
C GLY A 127 -55.82 21.56 -17.46
N GLU A 128 -56.64 21.38 -16.43
CA GLU A 128 -57.07 22.41 -15.50
C GLU A 128 -56.27 22.41 -14.19
N THR A 129 -56.27 23.54 -13.48
CA THR A 129 -55.69 23.63 -12.12
C THR A 129 -56.78 23.94 -11.11
N PHE A 130 -56.96 23.05 -10.14
CA PHE A 130 -57.91 23.17 -9.04
C PHE A 130 -57.18 23.61 -7.77
N THR A 131 -57.63 24.69 -7.14
CA THR A 131 -57.10 25.12 -5.83
C THR A 131 -58.10 24.78 -4.74
N LEU A 132 -57.70 23.94 -3.79
CA LEU A 132 -58.56 23.53 -2.67
C LEU A 132 -58.78 24.68 -1.69
N THR A 133 -59.93 24.66 -1.02
CA THR A 133 -60.33 25.63 -0.02
C THR A 133 -60.41 24.98 1.37
N THR A 134 -60.58 25.76 2.43
CA THR A 134 -60.87 25.17 3.76
C THR A 134 -62.31 24.61 3.87
N GLY A 135 -63.08 24.72 2.79
CA GLY A 135 -64.46 24.28 2.68
C GLY A 135 -64.55 22.79 2.35
N ALA A 136 -65.69 22.35 1.81
CA ALA A 136 -65.78 21.03 1.21
C ALA A 136 -65.56 21.21 -0.29
N ASP A 137 -64.54 20.57 -0.84
CA ASP A 137 -64.19 20.61 -2.25
C ASP A 137 -64.67 19.31 -2.90
N ASN A 138 -65.86 19.35 -3.53
CA ASN A 138 -66.54 18.16 -4.07
C ASN A 138 -67.53 18.51 -5.19
N GLY A 139 -68.03 17.47 -5.86
CA GLY A 139 -69.02 17.59 -6.94
C GLY A 139 -68.38 17.90 -8.29
N GLU A 140 -69.21 18.28 -9.27
CA GLU A 140 -68.76 18.51 -10.67
C GLU A 140 -67.66 19.58 -10.78
N ASP A 141 -67.54 20.49 -9.82
CA ASP A 141 -66.52 21.56 -9.80
C ASP A 141 -65.11 21.07 -9.42
N PHE A 142 -64.96 19.81 -8.99
CA PHE A 142 -63.69 19.18 -8.62
C PHE A 142 -63.50 17.82 -9.30
N VAL A 143 -64.19 17.61 -10.42
CA VAL A 143 -63.91 16.52 -11.37
C VAL A 143 -63.07 17.10 -12.51
N GLY A 144 -61.90 16.53 -12.75
CA GLY A 144 -61.00 16.94 -13.81
C GLY A 144 -61.50 16.55 -15.21
N THR A 145 -60.70 16.89 -16.20
CA THR A 145 -61.00 16.87 -17.62
C THR A 145 -60.52 15.56 -18.26
N THR A 146 -60.05 15.66 -19.51
CA THR A 146 -59.44 14.54 -20.25
C THR A 146 -57.95 14.76 -20.51
N GLY A 147 -57.38 15.84 -19.97
CA GLY A 147 -55.96 16.16 -20.03
C GLY A 147 -55.40 16.36 -18.62
N ASP A 148 -54.08 16.41 -18.51
CA ASP A 148 -53.35 16.35 -17.24
C ASP A 148 -53.69 17.52 -16.27
N ASP A 149 -54.52 17.24 -15.27
CA ASP A 149 -55.00 18.21 -14.30
C ASP A 149 -54.09 18.31 -13.05
N SER A 150 -54.18 19.44 -12.34
CA SER A 150 -53.40 19.69 -11.12
C SER A 150 -54.24 20.21 -9.97
N TYR A 151 -54.21 19.51 -8.84
CA TYR A 151 -54.89 19.87 -7.61
C TYR A 151 -53.87 20.41 -6.61
N VAL A 152 -54.04 21.65 -6.17
CA VAL A 152 -53.13 22.32 -5.22
C VAL A 152 -53.85 22.56 -3.90
N ALA A 153 -53.31 21.99 -2.83
CA ALA A 153 -53.84 22.07 -1.48
C ALA A 153 -52.84 22.71 -0.51
N SER A 154 -52.99 24.02 -0.29
CA SER A 154 -52.22 24.71 0.76
C SER A 154 -52.60 24.23 2.17
N LEU A 155 -51.81 24.61 3.17
CA LEU A 155 -51.98 24.14 4.54
C LEU A 155 -53.43 24.22 5.07
N GLY A 156 -54.02 23.05 5.32
CA GLY A 156 -55.33 22.90 5.93
C GLY A 156 -56.52 23.05 4.98
N THR A 157 -56.29 23.09 3.66
CA THR A 157 -57.36 23.04 2.66
C THR A 157 -57.78 21.61 2.37
N LEU A 158 -56.84 20.66 2.18
CA LEU A 158 -57.18 19.24 2.10
C LEU A 158 -57.70 18.73 3.44
N ASN A 159 -58.99 18.37 3.50
CA ASN A 159 -59.72 18.06 4.72
C ASN A 159 -60.79 16.97 4.53
N ALA A 160 -61.39 16.56 5.64
CA ALA A 160 -62.34 15.45 5.76
C ALA A 160 -63.61 15.51 4.89
N ASN A 161 -63.89 16.62 4.19
CA ASN A 161 -65.09 16.76 3.37
C ASN A 161 -64.80 16.79 1.86
N ASP A 162 -63.55 16.56 1.46
CA ASP A 162 -63.12 16.69 0.08
C ASP A 162 -63.29 15.38 -0.70
N SER A 163 -63.70 15.52 -1.96
CA SER A 163 -63.90 14.45 -2.92
C SER A 163 -63.37 14.90 -4.27
N LEU A 164 -62.17 14.43 -4.60
CA LEU A 164 -61.43 14.79 -5.80
C LEU A 164 -61.47 13.62 -6.79
N ASP A 165 -61.66 13.92 -8.08
CA ASP A 165 -61.64 12.94 -9.17
C ASP A 165 -60.92 13.56 -10.36
N GLY A 166 -59.72 13.11 -10.73
CA GLY A 166 -58.95 13.75 -11.82
C GLY A 166 -59.52 13.49 -13.21
N GLY A 167 -60.33 12.44 -13.39
CA GLY A 167 -60.92 12.13 -14.69
C GLY A 167 -60.02 11.24 -15.54
N ASP A 168 -59.86 11.58 -16.82
CA ASP A 168 -58.89 10.91 -17.70
C ASP A 168 -57.68 11.85 -17.86
N GLY A 169 -56.46 11.32 -17.89
CA GLY A 169 -55.24 12.14 -17.95
C GLY A 169 -54.19 11.58 -16.99
N ASP A 170 -53.00 12.21 -16.94
CA ASP A 170 -52.04 11.98 -15.86
C ASP A 170 -52.18 13.12 -14.83
N ASP A 171 -52.95 12.90 -13.77
CA ASP A 171 -53.37 13.96 -12.85
C ASP A 171 -52.53 14.04 -11.58
N THR A 172 -52.33 15.26 -11.06
CA THR A 172 -51.47 15.54 -9.89
C THR A 172 -52.23 16.12 -8.70
N LEU A 173 -51.86 15.74 -7.46
CA LEU A 173 -52.27 16.42 -6.23
C LEU A 173 -51.05 16.82 -5.40
N ASP A 174 -50.86 18.12 -5.17
CA ASP A 174 -49.82 18.67 -4.30
C ASP A 174 -50.43 19.24 -3.01
N ALA A 175 -50.06 18.67 -1.84
CA ALA A 175 -50.69 18.98 -0.57
C ALA A 175 -49.71 19.27 0.59
N GLU A 176 -49.80 20.48 1.16
CA GLU A 176 -49.11 20.90 2.37
C GLU A 176 -49.83 20.42 3.64
N LEU A 177 -49.13 19.67 4.51
CA LEU A 177 -49.73 19.02 5.69
C LEU A 177 -49.02 19.35 7.03
N THR A 178 -49.82 19.49 8.10
CA THR A 178 -49.33 19.49 9.50
C THR A 178 -50.17 18.62 10.45
N GLY A 179 -51.21 17.96 9.94
CA GLY A 179 -52.14 17.15 10.71
C GLY A 179 -52.57 15.90 9.94
N ASN A 180 -53.16 14.95 10.66
CA ASN A 180 -53.58 13.67 10.07
C ASN A 180 -54.79 13.83 9.15
N LEU A 181 -54.76 13.11 8.04
CA LEU A 181 -55.88 12.91 7.13
C LEU A 181 -56.52 11.55 7.42
N ASN A 182 -57.85 11.52 7.52
CA ASN A 182 -58.61 10.31 7.84
C ASN A 182 -59.29 9.73 6.59
N ASN A 183 -59.95 8.59 6.74
CA ASN A 183 -60.65 7.89 5.65
C ASN A 183 -61.97 8.53 5.19
N THR A 184 -62.18 9.83 5.40
CA THR A 184 -63.36 10.54 4.88
C THR A 184 -63.08 11.31 3.59
N ILE A 185 -61.80 11.55 3.30
CA ILE A 185 -61.34 12.09 2.02
C ILE A 185 -61.46 11.00 0.95
N THR A 186 -61.94 11.37 -0.24
CA THR A 186 -61.97 10.48 -1.41
C THR A 186 -61.14 11.08 -2.53
N VAL A 187 -60.24 10.28 -3.10
CA VAL A 187 -59.39 10.66 -4.24
C VAL A 187 -59.52 9.55 -5.28
N ALA A 188 -59.95 9.89 -6.48
CA ALA A 188 -60.08 8.96 -7.60
C ALA A 188 -59.35 9.50 -8.83
N ASN A 189 -58.71 8.62 -9.60
CA ASN A 189 -58.04 8.97 -10.86
C ASN A 189 -57.14 10.21 -10.70
N ILE A 190 -56.31 10.19 -9.65
CA ILE A 190 -55.21 11.15 -9.48
C ILE A 190 -53.97 10.29 -9.27
N GLU A 191 -53.11 10.29 -10.27
CA GLU A 191 -52.03 9.32 -10.43
C GLU A 191 -50.84 9.71 -9.54
N ASP A 192 -50.53 10.99 -9.44
CA ASP A 192 -49.35 11.49 -8.72
C ASP A 192 -49.73 12.35 -7.51
N ILE A 193 -49.52 11.83 -6.31
CA ILE A 193 -49.88 12.55 -5.06
C ILE A 193 -48.63 12.94 -4.28
N SER A 194 -48.36 14.24 -4.17
CA SER A 194 -47.31 14.81 -3.33
C SER A 194 -47.83 15.31 -1.98
N PHE A 195 -47.14 14.92 -0.91
CA PHE A 195 -47.39 15.37 0.45
C PHE A 195 -46.17 16.09 1.04
N GLU A 196 -46.27 17.42 1.14
CA GLU A 196 -45.32 18.26 1.86
C GLU A 196 -45.68 18.34 3.35
N VAL A 197 -45.19 17.38 4.15
CA VAL A 197 -45.37 17.42 5.61
C VAL A 197 -44.40 18.43 6.23
N LEU A 198 -44.91 19.57 6.69
CA LEU A 198 -44.08 20.70 7.13
C LEU A 198 -43.32 20.46 8.46
N ALA A 199 -43.82 19.57 9.34
CA ALA A 199 -43.16 19.19 10.59
C ALA A 199 -43.85 17.99 11.27
N GLY A 200 -43.13 17.33 12.19
CA GLY A 200 -43.71 16.33 13.08
C GLY A 200 -43.97 15.00 12.39
N LEU A 201 -45.08 14.34 12.75
CA LEU A 201 -45.56 13.10 12.15
C LEU A 201 -46.99 13.33 11.66
N THR A 202 -47.24 13.05 10.39
CA THR A 202 -48.57 13.05 9.78
C THR A 202 -48.92 11.66 9.29
N THR A 203 -50.15 11.23 9.57
CA THR A 203 -50.74 10.01 9.04
C THR A 203 -51.83 10.34 8.03
N VAL A 204 -51.78 9.72 6.86
CA VAL A 204 -52.79 9.78 5.80
C VAL A 204 -53.43 8.41 5.65
N ASP A 205 -54.75 8.34 5.78
CA ASP A 205 -55.51 7.11 5.57
C ASP A 205 -56.03 7.05 4.12
N THR A 206 -55.40 6.22 3.30
CA THR A 206 -55.64 6.09 1.85
C THR A 206 -56.77 5.11 1.52
N THR A 207 -57.62 4.74 2.48
CA THR A 207 -58.69 3.74 2.28
C THR A 207 -59.55 4.04 1.04
N ASN A 208 -59.86 5.30 0.77
CA ASN A 208 -60.69 5.71 -0.38
C ASN A 208 -59.88 6.39 -1.49
N TYR A 209 -58.62 6.02 -1.66
CA TYR A 209 -57.76 6.53 -2.74
C TYR A 209 -57.68 5.44 -3.82
N SER A 210 -57.94 5.79 -5.07
CA SER A 210 -57.92 4.86 -6.20
C SER A 210 -57.36 5.52 -7.46
N GLY A 211 -56.69 4.76 -8.31
CA GLY A 211 -56.02 5.29 -9.52
C GLY A 211 -54.61 5.82 -9.24
N VAL A 212 -54.15 5.83 -8.00
CA VAL A 212 -52.84 6.39 -7.63
C VAL A 212 -51.68 5.50 -8.10
N ASP A 213 -50.76 6.11 -8.84
CA ASP A 213 -49.51 5.53 -9.33
C ASP A 213 -48.30 5.91 -8.46
N SER A 214 -48.30 7.08 -7.81
CA SER A 214 -47.21 7.50 -6.93
C SER A 214 -47.67 8.27 -5.68
N TYR A 215 -46.92 8.08 -4.59
CA TYR A 215 -47.01 8.89 -3.38
C TYR A 215 -45.65 9.53 -3.09
N THR A 216 -45.54 10.83 -3.30
CA THR A 216 -44.35 11.62 -3.03
C THR A 216 -44.36 12.17 -1.61
N SER A 217 -43.26 11.97 -0.91
CA SER A 217 -42.95 12.64 0.34
C SER A 217 -41.90 13.72 0.05
N ASP A 218 -42.28 14.99 0.16
CA ASP A 218 -41.44 16.17 -0.10
C ASP A 218 -41.23 17.04 1.19
N GLY A 219 -41.79 16.60 2.31
CA GLY A 219 -41.74 17.35 3.58
C GLY A 219 -40.55 17.05 4.50
N VAL A 220 -40.27 17.98 5.43
CA VAL A 220 -39.31 17.79 6.54
C VAL A 220 -39.89 17.04 7.75
N GLY A 221 -41.20 16.78 7.76
CA GLY A 221 -41.90 15.92 8.72
C GLY A 221 -42.07 14.49 8.21
N ALA A 222 -42.25 13.54 9.13
CA ALA A 222 -42.47 12.14 8.80
C ALA A 222 -43.89 11.89 8.27
N LEU A 223 -43.99 11.06 7.23
CA LEU A 223 -45.24 10.64 6.60
C LEU A 223 -45.55 9.17 6.91
N THR A 224 -46.78 8.87 7.25
CA THR A 224 -47.30 7.50 7.36
C THR A 224 -48.54 7.35 6.49
N LEU A 225 -48.47 6.50 5.48
CA LEU A 225 -49.58 6.09 4.65
C LEU A 225 -50.22 4.83 5.27
N ASN A 226 -51.51 4.90 5.60
CA ASN A 226 -52.28 3.82 6.19
C ASN A 226 -53.34 3.32 5.23
N ASN A 227 -53.58 2.00 5.24
CA ASN A 227 -54.56 1.32 4.40
C ASN A 227 -54.27 1.51 2.90
N LEU A 228 -52.99 1.45 2.51
CA LEU A 228 -52.62 1.40 1.09
C LEU A 228 -53.30 0.20 0.41
N ASN A 229 -53.91 0.44 -0.75
CA ASN A 229 -54.73 -0.53 -1.47
C ASN A 229 -53.92 -1.62 -2.20
N GLY A 230 -52.59 -1.53 -2.15
CA GLY A 230 -51.64 -2.48 -2.70
C GLY A 230 -50.24 -1.89 -2.66
N SER A 231 -49.27 -2.59 -3.26
CA SER A 231 -47.88 -2.14 -3.39
C SER A 231 -47.51 -1.67 -4.81
N SER A 232 -48.52 -1.49 -5.68
CA SER A 232 -48.32 -1.04 -7.06
C SER A 232 -47.88 0.42 -7.15
N ALA A 233 -48.45 1.29 -6.31
CA ALA A 233 -48.11 2.69 -6.28
C ALA A 233 -46.66 2.88 -5.79
N ALA A 234 -45.86 3.65 -6.51
CA ALA A 234 -44.50 3.99 -6.13
C ALA A 234 -44.48 4.87 -4.88
N LEU A 235 -43.46 4.69 -4.05
CA LEU A 235 -43.18 5.56 -2.91
C LEU A 235 -42.00 6.46 -3.30
N VAL A 236 -42.26 7.73 -3.56
CA VAL A 236 -41.25 8.69 -4.00
C VAL A 236 -40.78 9.49 -2.79
N LYS A 237 -39.47 9.68 -2.68
CA LYS A 237 -38.85 10.47 -1.63
C LYS A 237 -37.98 11.55 -2.25
N ASP A 238 -38.47 12.78 -2.17
CA ASP A 238 -37.87 13.94 -2.84
C ASP A 238 -37.17 14.87 -1.84
N GLY A 239 -35.86 15.05 -2.00
CA GLY A 239 -35.02 16.08 -1.35
C GLY A 239 -34.87 16.03 0.19
N ASN A 240 -35.69 15.28 0.92
CA ASN A 240 -35.81 15.38 2.37
C ASN A 240 -35.04 14.29 3.13
N SER A 241 -35.05 14.34 4.47
CA SER A 241 -34.46 13.32 5.36
C SER A 241 -35.49 12.66 6.29
N SER A 242 -36.77 12.81 5.99
CA SER A 242 -37.89 12.40 6.83
C SER A 242 -38.17 10.91 6.74
N ALA A 243 -38.85 10.35 7.75
CA ALA A 243 -39.29 8.96 7.70
C ALA A 243 -40.56 8.83 6.83
N LEU A 244 -40.62 7.76 6.04
CA LEU A 244 -41.78 7.37 5.25
C LEU A 244 -42.22 5.96 5.68
N THR A 245 -43.47 5.80 6.08
CA THR A 245 -44.02 4.49 6.50
C THR A 245 -45.20 4.12 5.63
N ALA A 246 -45.17 2.95 5.02
CA ALA A 246 -46.24 2.39 4.19
C ALA A 246 -46.90 1.20 4.90
N ASN A 247 -48.15 1.39 5.33
CA ASN A 247 -48.98 0.36 5.94
C ASN A 247 -50.12 -0.02 4.99
N TYR A 248 -50.13 -1.28 4.56
CA TYR A 248 -51.11 -1.80 3.61
C TYR A 248 -52.40 -2.23 4.29
N ALA A 249 -53.51 -2.14 3.55
CA ALA A 249 -54.80 -2.64 4.00
C ALA A 249 -54.75 -4.16 4.22
N ALA A 250 -55.51 -4.66 5.20
CA ALA A 250 -55.42 -6.07 5.60
C ALA A 250 -55.72 -7.03 4.42
N GLY A 251 -54.76 -7.93 4.14
CA GLY A 251 -54.90 -8.95 3.11
C GLY A 251 -54.48 -8.53 1.70
N THR A 252 -54.11 -7.26 1.48
CA THR A 252 -53.67 -6.77 0.15
C THR A 252 -52.28 -7.28 -0.23
N VAL A 253 -51.36 -7.31 0.73
CA VAL A 253 -50.00 -7.86 0.59
C VAL A 253 -49.85 -9.20 1.32
N ALA A 254 -50.84 -10.08 1.14
CA ALA A 254 -50.81 -11.43 1.72
C ALA A 254 -50.34 -12.49 0.70
N GLY A 255 -49.93 -12.06 -0.50
CA GLY A 255 -49.34 -12.91 -1.51
C GLY A 255 -47.95 -13.38 -1.11
N GLY A 256 -47.23 -14.02 -2.03
CA GLY A 256 -45.81 -14.36 -1.84
C GLY A 256 -44.92 -13.68 -2.89
N ASN A 257 -45.43 -12.64 -3.53
CA ASN A 257 -44.86 -11.99 -4.71
C ASN A 257 -45.12 -10.48 -4.70
N ASP A 258 -45.44 -9.90 -3.55
CA ASP A 258 -45.78 -8.49 -3.44
C ASP A 258 -44.49 -7.65 -3.57
N THR A 259 -44.47 -6.75 -4.56
CA THR A 259 -43.32 -5.89 -4.89
C THR A 259 -43.66 -4.45 -4.62
N GLN A 260 -42.82 -3.73 -3.87
CA GLN A 260 -42.95 -2.29 -3.66
C GLN A 260 -41.87 -1.52 -4.41
N ASN A 261 -42.28 -0.55 -5.21
CA ASN A 261 -41.38 0.39 -5.89
C ASN A 261 -41.11 1.61 -5.01
N ILE A 262 -39.85 2.02 -4.92
CA ILE A 262 -39.38 3.19 -4.20
C ILE A 262 -38.54 4.00 -5.17
N GLU A 263 -38.74 5.30 -5.17
CA GLU A 263 -37.96 6.25 -5.96
C GLU A 263 -37.29 7.25 -5.02
N LEU A 264 -35.99 7.47 -5.23
CA LEU A 264 -35.19 8.41 -4.45
C LEU A 264 -34.71 9.53 -5.36
N GLN A 265 -35.30 10.72 -5.21
CA GLN A 265 -34.94 11.93 -5.94
C GLN A 265 -34.18 12.84 -4.97
N ASP A 266 -32.85 12.88 -5.08
CA ASP A 266 -31.95 13.63 -4.18
C ASP A 266 -32.25 13.49 -2.67
N SER A 267 -32.76 12.32 -2.25
CA SER A 267 -33.12 12.08 -0.84
C SER A 267 -31.88 12.19 0.06
N THR A 268 -31.98 12.91 1.16
CA THR A 268 -30.84 13.18 2.06
C THR A 268 -30.79 12.28 3.30
N GLY A 269 -31.71 11.33 3.43
CA GLY A 269 -31.73 10.34 4.52
C GLY A 269 -33.14 9.85 4.86
N GLY A 270 -33.36 9.47 6.12
CA GLY A 270 -34.67 9.03 6.61
C GLY A 270 -34.91 7.52 6.50
N LEU A 271 -35.84 7.01 7.31
CA LEU A 271 -36.20 5.59 7.34
C LEU A 271 -37.46 5.34 6.53
N ILE A 272 -37.36 4.46 5.53
CA ILE A 272 -38.48 3.91 4.78
C ILE A 272 -38.87 2.59 5.43
N THR A 273 -40.11 2.51 5.92
CA THR A 273 -40.64 1.31 6.60
C THR A 273 -41.77 0.71 5.77
N LEU A 274 -41.63 -0.57 5.42
CA LEU A 274 -42.62 -1.34 4.68
C LEU A 274 -43.27 -2.40 5.56
N GLY A 275 -44.52 -2.74 5.25
CA GLY A 275 -45.21 -3.87 5.87
C GLY A 275 -44.50 -5.22 5.65
N ALA A 276 -44.64 -6.14 6.60
CA ALA A 276 -44.00 -7.46 6.56
C ALA A 276 -44.54 -8.42 5.48
N GLY A 277 -45.56 -8.02 4.73
CA GLY A 277 -46.10 -8.78 3.60
C GLY A 277 -45.50 -8.40 2.24
N VAL A 278 -44.49 -7.52 2.19
CA VAL A 278 -43.79 -7.20 0.95
C VAL A 278 -42.59 -8.14 0.80
N GLU A 279 -42.53 -8.91 -0.27
CA GLU A 279 -41.44 -9.88 -0.54
C GLU A 279 -40.31 -9.31 -1.41
N ALA A 280 -40.59 -8.29 -2.22
CA ALA A 280 -39.60 -7.65 -3.08
C ALA A 280 -39.65 -6.12 -2.99
N VAL A 281 -38.49 -5.49 -3.02
CA VAL A 281 -38.36 -4.03 -3.03
C VAL A 281 -37.52 -3.62 -4.23
N VAL A 282 -37.99 -2.65 -5.00
CA VAL A 282 -37.24 -2.02 -6.08
C VAL A 282 -36.97 -0.58 -5.69
N VAL A 283 -35.71 -0.18 -5.64
CA VAL A 283 -35.28 1.20 -5.40
C VAL A 283 -34.73 1.75 -6.70
N THR A 284 -35.17 2.94 -7.09
CA THR A 284 -34.74 3.65 -8.30
C THR A 284 -34.20 5.03 -7.94
N SER A 285 -33.22 5.51 -8.71
CA SER A 285 -32.67 6.87 -8.60
C SER A 285 -32.25 7.39 -9.99
N GLU A 286 -32.44 8.68 -10.26
CA GLU A 286 -32.19 9.24 -11.58
C GLU A 286 -30.71 9.56 -11.84
N THR A 287 -30.37 9.77 -13.12
CA THR A 287 -28.98 10.11 -13.48
C THR A 287 -28.61 11.49 -12.96
N GLY A 288 -27.64 11.55 -12.06
CA GLY A 288 -27.17 12.80 -11.44
C GLY A 288 -27.49 12.91 -9.96
N ASP A 289 -28.45 12.11 -9.48
CA ASP A 289 -28.88 12.11 -8.09
C ASP A 289 -27.80 11.59 -7.14
N THR A 290 -27.81 12.13 -5.92
CA THR A 290 -27.05 11.58 -4.78
C THR A 290 -27.98 11.26 -3.63
N SER A 291 -28.55 10.06 -3.67
CA SER A 291 -29.64 9.66 -2.80
C SER A 291 -29.15 8.81 -1.62
N THR A 292 -29.62 9.13 -0.42
CA THR A 292 -29.39 8.38 0.82
C THR A 292 -30.72 8.04 1.47
N ALA A 293 -30.89 6.79 1.91
CA ALA A 293 -32.04 6.34 2.68
C ALA A 293 -31.70 5.15 3.59
N GLN A 294 -32.60 4.84 4.53
CA GLN A 294 -32.57 3.61 5.33
C GLN A 294 -33.81 2.79 4.97
N LEU A 295 -33.71 1.45 5.02
CA LEU A 295 -34.80 0.57 4.61
C LEU A 295 -35.09 -0.50 5.68
N ALA A 296 -36.32 -0.50 6.17
CA ALA A 296 -36.86 -1.55 7.03
C ALA A 296 -37.98 -2.30 6.29
N ALA A 297 -37.62 -3.43 5.69
CA ALA A 297 -38.54 -4.31 4.97
C ALA A 297 -38.45 -5.74 5.54
N PRO A 298 -39.05 -6.03 6.70
CA PRO A 298 -38.85 -7.28 7.44
C PRO A 298 -39.45 -8.52 6.75
N GLY A 299 -40.29 -8.35 5.71
CA GLY A 299 -40.79 -9.44 4.87
C GLY A 299 -39.98 -9.69 3.60
N ALA A 300 -39.14 -8.73 3.20
CA ALA A 300 -38.52 -8.76 1.89
C ALA A 300 -37.43 -9.82 1.82
N LEU A 301 -37.39 -10.53 0.69
CA LEU A 301 -36.40 -11.53 0.31
C LEU A 301 -35.46 -11.02 -0.79
N MET A 302 -35.92 -10.06 -1.59
CA MET A 302 -35.19 -9.46 -2.70
C MET A 302 -35.22 -7.93 -2.61
N LEU A 303 -34.05 -7.31 -2.83
CA LEU A 303 -33.89 -5.88 -3.04
C LEU A 303 -33.20 -5.68 -4.39
N THR A 304 -33.81 -4.91 -5.26
CA THR A 304 -33.20 -4.44 -6.50
C THR A 304 -32.95 -2.94 -6.38
N VAL A 305 -31.77 -2.47 -6.78
CA VAL A 305 -31.41 -1.06 -6.85
C VAL A 305 -31.04 -0.75 -8.30
N ASN A 306 -31.74 0.20 -8.92
CA ASN A 306 -31.60 0.55 -10.33
C ASN A 306 -31.40 2.07 -10.49
N GLY A 307 -30.91 2.46 -11.66
CA GLY A 307 -30.94 3.84 -12.13
C GLY A 307 -29.55 4.48 -12.24
N GLY A 308 -29.49 5.72 -12.74
CA GLY A 308 -28.21 6.36 -13.07
C GLY A 308 -27.53 7.10 -11.92
N GLY A 309 -28.20 7.21 -10.76
CA GLY A 309 -27.74 7.97 -9.60
C GLY A 309 -26.77 7.20 -8.70
N THR A 310 -26.18 7.91 -7.74
CA THR A 310 -25.43 7.29 -6.64
C THR A 310 -26.36 7.04 -5.46
N VAL A 311 -26.35 5.83 -4.91
CA VAL A 311 -27.33 5.40 -3.91
C VAL A 311 -26.64 4.89 -2.64
N THR A 312 -26.98 5.47 -1.48
CA THR A 312 -26.57 4.97 -0.16
C THR A 312 -27.77 4.40 0.58
N LEU A 313 -27.76 3.10 0.87
CA LEU A 313 -28.84 2.40 1.57
C LEU A 313 -28.38 1.74 2.88
N GLY A 314 -29.09 2.06 3.95
CA GLY A 314 -28.85 1.53 5.28
C GLY A 314 -27.67 2.19 5.99
N ASN A 315 -27.57 1.94 7.29
CA ASN A 315 -26.43 2.33 8.11
C ASN A 315 -26.28 1.37 9.30
N THR A 316 -25.30 1.60 10.17
CA THR A 316 -25.04 0.70 11.31
C THR A 316 -26.20 0.63 12.30
N ALA A 317 -27.01 1.68 12.44
CA ALA A 317 -28.17 1.69 13.34
C ALA A 317 -29.41 1.02 12.71
N ASN A 318 -29.61 1.23 11.42
CA ASN A 318 -30.72 0.69 10.62
C ASN A 318 -30.15 0.04 9.34
N PRO A 319 -29.52 -1.13 9.47
CA PRO A 319 -28.99 -1.85 8.31
C PRO A 319 -30.13 -2.48 7.50
N ILE A 320 -29.89 -2.74 6.22
CA ILE A 320 -30.82 -3.50 5.36
C ILE A 320 -31.12 -4.85 6.02
N SER A 321 -32.41 -5.22 6.06
CA SER A 321 -32.92 -6.39 6.79
C SER A 321 -32.18 -7.69 6.45
N ASN A 322 -31.95 -8.54 7.45
CA ASN A 322 -31.32 -9.86 7.28
C ASN A 322 -32.24 -10.91 6.65
N THR A 323 -33.49 -10.56 6.35
CA THR A 323 -34.42 -11.40 5.57
C THR A 323 -34.13 -11.33 4.08
N ILE A 324 -33.49 -10.25 3.61
CA ILE A 324 -33.15 -10.07 2.21
C ILE A 324 -31.96 -10.97 1.89
N THR A 325 -32.20 -11.92 1.00
CA THR A 325 -31.21 -12.93 0.55
C THR A 325 -30.57 -12.56 -0.78
N THR A 326 -31.15 -11.63 -1.53
CA THR A 326 -30.58 -11.12 -2.78
C THR A 326 -30.66 -9.60 -2.77
N ILE A 327 -29.50 -8.94 -2.90
CA ILE A 327 -29.40 -7.52 -3.22
C ILE A 327 -28.76 -7.43 -4.60
N ASP A 328 -29.49 -6.87 -5.56
CA ASP A 328 -29.04 -6.67 -6.94
C ASP A 328 -29.00 -5.18 -7.27
N ALA A 329 -27.81 -4.63 -7.41
CA ALA A 329 -27.54 -3.22 -7.69
C ALA A 329 -26.68 -3.03 -8.96
N ARG A 330 -26.71 -4.02 -9.88
CA ARG A 330 -25.87 -4.02 -11.08
C ARG A 330 -26.16 -2.87 -12.05
N ASP A 331 -27.39 -2.36 -12.04
CA ASP A 331 -27.86 -1.30 -12.93
C ASP A 331 -27.75 0.09 -12.27
N THR A 332 -26.73 0.31 -11.41
CA THR A 332 -26.45 1.59 -10.74
C THR A 332 -25.10 2.19 -11.14
N ALA A 333 -24.94 3.51 -10.99
CA ALA A 333 -23.67 4.19 -11.28
C ALA A 333 -22.63 3.99 -10.16
N ALA A 334 -23.06 3.97 -8.89
CA ALA A 334 -22.31 3.53 -7.72
C ALA A 334 -23.26 3.32 -6.54
N VAL A 335 -23.00 2.32 -5.70
CA VAL A 335 -23.83 2.00 -4.53
C VAL A 335 -23.02 1.87 -3.24
N THR A 336 -23.54 2.43 -2.15
CA THR A 336 -23.06 2.18 -0.79
C THR A 336 -24.14 1.48 0.03
N LEU A 337 -23.89 0.23 0.41
CA LEU A 337 -24.85 -0.61 1.12
C LEU A 337 -24.34 -0.93 2.52
N THR A 338 -25.21 -0.79 3.53
CA THR A 338 -24.98 -1.36 4.86
C THR A 338 -26.06 -2.39 5.16
N ALA A 339 -25.70 -3.68 5.13
CA ALA A 339 -26.63 -4.77 5.31
C ALA A 339 -26.37 -5.53 6.63
N ALA A 340 -27.47 -5.96 7.26
CA ALA A 340 -27.41 -6.77 8.47
C ALA A 340 -26.86 -8.16 8.18
N GLY A 341 -26.98 -8.61 6.93
CA GLY A 341 -26.50 -9.89 6.42
C GLY A 341 -27.46 -11.04 6.68
N ALA A 342 -27.97 -11.67 5.61
CA ALA A 342 -28.66 -12.96 5.72
C ALA A 342 -27.64 -14.10 5.87
N ALA A 343 -28.07 -15.22 6.47
CA ALA A 343 -27.22 -16.41 6.60
C ALA A 343 -26.80 -17.01 5.23
N THR A 344 -27.61 -16.77 4.20
CA THR A 344 -27.27 -17.04 2.80
C THR A 344 -27.71 -15.84 1.98
N ALA A 345 -26.74 -15.15 1.38
CA ALA A 345 -26.99 -13.91 0.65
C ALA A 345 -26.19 -13.83 -0.66
N SER A 346 -26.78 -13.20 -1.66
CA SER A 346 -26.11 -12.74 -2.88
C SER A 346 -26.13 -11.21 -2.91
N TYR A 347 -24.95 -10.61 -3.00
CA TYR A 347 -24.76 -9.17 -3.20
C TYR A 347 -24.12 -8.98 -4.56
N LEU A 348 -24.84 -8.30 -5.45
CA LEU A 348 -24.46 -8.11 -6.85
C LEU A 348 -24.42 -6.60 -7.11
N THR A 349 -23.28 -6.05 -7.51
CA THR A 349 -23.15 -4.62 -7.86
C THR A 349 -22.49 -4.43 -9.24
N GLY A 350 -22.39 -3.18 -9.70
CA GLY A 350 -22.33 -2.81 -11.12
C GLY A 350 -20.93 -2.51 -11.64
N GLY A 351 -20.81 -1.47 -12.48
CA GLY A 351 -19.53 -0.97 -13.00
C GLY A 351 -18.98 0.24 -12.23
N GLY A 352 -19.60 0.56 -11.09
CA GLY A 352 -19.28 1.73 -10.26
C GLY A 352 -18.26 1.40 -9.18
N ASN A 353 -17.80 2.41 -8.45
CA ASN A 353 -17.02 2.18 -7.23
C ASN A 353 -17.99 1.88 -6.09
N ASP A 354 -18.25 0.60 -5.87
CA ASP A 354 -19.27 0.15 -4.94
C ASP A 354 -18.69 -0.14 -3.54
N SER A 355 -19.52 0.02 -2.50
CA SER A 355 -19.13 -0.23 -1.11
C SER A 355 -20.19 -1.06 -0.38
N LEU A 356 -19.81 -2.23 0.13
CA LEU A 356 -20.68 -3.11 0.90
C LEU A 356 -20.18 -3.27 2.33
N THR A 357 -20.99 -2.92 3.32
CA THR A 357 -20.70 -3.16 4.75
C THR A 357 -21.57 -4.29 5.29
N LEU A 358 -20.93 -5.32 5.84
CA LEU A 358 -21.58 -6.53 6.37
C LEU A 358 -21.21 -6.76 7.83
N ASN A 359 -22.24 -7.03 8.63
CA ASN A 359 -22.10 -7.46 10.03
C ASN A 359 -22.47 -8.94 10.21
N VAL A 360 -21.96 -9.81 9.34
CA VAL A 360 -22.11 -11.27 9.42
C VAL A 360 -20.82 -11.99 9.08
N ASP A 361 -20.69 -13.21 9.60
CA ASP A 361 -19.67 -14.15 9.15
C ASP A 361 -20.01 -14.65 7.73
N ILE A 362 -19.33 -14.10 6.72
CA ILE A 362 -19.56 -14.49 5.32
C ILE A 362 -19.15 -15.94 5.01
N GLY A 363 -18.31 -16.57 5.83
CA GLY A 363 -17.92 -17.99 5.71
C GLY A 363 -18.92 -18.96 6.36
N ALA A 364 -19.96 -18.46 7.04
CA ALA A 364 -20.95 -19.31 7.71
C ALA A 364 -21.73 -20.21 6.73
N ALA A 365 -21.86 -19.80 5.46
CA ALA A 365 -22.49 -20.59 4.40
C ALA A 365 -21.70 -20.49 3.09
N ALA A 366 -21.39 -21.65 2.49
CA ALA A 366 -20.67 -21.72 1.20
C ALA A 366 -21.45 -21.11 0.02
N SER A 367 -22.75 -20.87 0.18
CA SER A 367 -23.63 -20.27 -0.84
C SER A 367 -23.63 -18.75 -0.84
N ASN A 368 -22.86 -18.10 0.04
CA ASN A 368 -22.72 -16.66 0.02
C ASN A 368 -21.94 -16.21 -1.23
N LEU A 369 -22.48 -15.19 -1.92
CA LEU A 369 -21.92 -14.60 -3.12
C LEU A 369 -21.80 -13.08 -2.93
N ILE A 370 -20.60 -12.57 -3.17
CA ILE A 370 -20.31 -11.14 -3.32
C ILE A 370 -19.70 -10.97 -4.71
N SER A 371 -20.36 -10.21 -5.58
CA SER A 371 -19.91 -9.95 -6.95
C SER A 371 -20.07 -8.46 -7.23
N MET A 372 -18.99 -7.69 -7.19
CA MET A 372 -19.10 -6.22 -7.26
C MET A 372 -18.83 -5.62 -8.65
N GLY A 373 -18.43 -6.45 -9.61
CA GLY A 373 -18.40 -6.09 -11.02
C GLY A 373 -17.07 -5.46 -11.39
N GLY A 374 -17.06 -4.21 -11.85
CA GLY A 374 -15.82 -3.49 -12.14
C GLY A 374 -15.85 -2.11 -11.53
N GLY A 375 -14.68 -1.55 -11.21
CA GLY A 375 -14.58 -0.36 -10.39
C GLY A 375 -13.48 -0.57 -9.34
N ASP A 376 -13.34 0.37 -8.41
CA ASP A 376 -12.57 0.16 -7.18
C ASP A 376 -13.53 -0.24 -6.06
N ASP A 377 -13.87 -1.52 -5.99
CA ASP A 377 -14.92 -2.03 -5.10
C ASP A 377 -14.40 -2.32 -3.70
N THR A 378 -15.24 -2.10 -2.68
CA THR A 378 -14.86 -2.29 -1.27
C THR A 378 -15.89 -3.10 -0.49
N VAL A 379 -15.44 -4.17 0.17
CA VAL A 379 -16.20 -4.92 1.18
C VAL A 379 -15.67 -4.61 2.58
N LYS A 380 -16.54 -4.19 3.50
CA LYS A 380 -16.22 -3.94 4.90
C LYS A 380 -16.88 -5.00 5.77
N LEU A 381 -16.07 -5.83 6.42
CA LEU A 381 -16.51 -6.89 7.32
C LEU A 381 -16.39 -6.41 8.77
N THR A 382 -17.52 -6.32 9.46
CA THR A 382 -17.60 -5.86 10.85
C THR A 382 -17.93 -6.97 11.84
N ALA A 383 -18.21 -8.20 11.37
CA ALA A 383 -18.44 -9.42 12.15
C ALA A 383 -17.24 -10.39 12.06
N ALA A 384 -17.01 -11.19 13.10
CA ALA A 384 -15.87 -12.10 13.17
C ALA A 384 -16.04 -13.23 12.15
N GLN A 385 -14.98 -13.54 11.41
CA GLN A 385 -14.98 -14.55 10.36
C GLN A 385 -14.58 -15.91 10.95
N THR A 386 -15.50 -16.66 11.55
CA THR A 386 -15.15 -17.88 12.31
C THR A 386 -15.27 -19.17 11.50
N ALA A 387 -15.99 -19.15 10.39
CA ALA A 387 -16.21 -20.32 9.55
C ALA A 387 -15.31 -20.30 8.30
N VAL A 388 -14.75 -21.47 7.97
CA VAL A 388 -13.82 -21.70 6.84
C VAL A 388 -14.50 -22.25 5.58
N ASN A 389 -15.80 -21.98 5.37
CA ASN A 389 -16.38 -22.33 4.07
C ASN A 389 -16.06 -21.24 3.05
N PRO A 390 -15.69 -21.60 1.81
CA PRO A 390 -15.31 -20.63 0.79
C PRO A 390 -16.54 -19.89 0.26
N ALA A 391 -16.75 -18.66 0.73
CA ALA A 391 -17.65 -17.72 0.08
C ALA A 391 -17.11 -17.35 -1.31
N THR A 392 -18.00 -17.05 -2.25
CA THR A 392 -17.60 -16.59 -3.59
C THR A 392 -17.45 -15.08 -3.57
N ILE A 393 -16.24 -14.57 -3.83
CA ILE A 393 -15.91 -13.14 -3.81
C ILE A 393 -15.27 -12.76 -5.15
N VAL A 394 -15.99 -12.03 -6.00
CA VAL A 394 -15.59 -11.77 -7.40
C VAL A 394 -15.68 -10.27 -7.70
N GLY A 395 -14.64 -9.74 -8.37
CA GLY A 395 -14.56 -8.32 -8.70
C GLY A 395 -14.60 -7.45 -7.44
N VAL A 396 -13.78 -7.79 -6.44
CA VAL A 396 -13.61 -7.01 -5.21
C VAL A 396 -12.14 -6.70 -5.07
N GLU A 397 -11.79 -5.42 -5.11
CA GLU A 397 -10.40 -4.97 -5.04
C GLU A 397 -9.98 -4.73 -3.59
N ASN A 398 -10.91 -4.33 -2.70
CA ASN A 398 -10.61 -3.98 -1.32
C ASN A 398 -11.49 -4.73 -0.32
N VAL A 399 -10.87 -5.34 0.70
CA VAL A 399 -11.57 -5.97 1.82
C VAL A 399 -11.04 -5.40 3.13
N ALA A 400 -11.90 -4.70 3.89
CA ALA A 400 -11.54 -4.09 5.16
C ALA A 400 -12.19 -4.81 6.36
N PHE A 401 -11.40 -5.11 7.39
CA PHE A 401 -11.87 -5.72 8.64
C PHE A 401 -11.96 -4.68 9.76
N THR A 402 -13.16 -4.12 10.00
CA THR A 402 -13.31 -2.84 10.73
C THR A 402 -13.68 -2.93 12.21
N ASN A 403 -14.17 -4.04 12.77
CA ASN A 403 -14.64 -4.05 14.17
C ASN A 403 -14.58 -5.39 14.92
N VAL A 404 -13.76 -6.34 14.49
CA VAL A 404 -13.87 -7.73 14.96
C VAL A 404 -12.59 -8.39 15.33
N ALA A 405 -12.67 -9.14 16.44
CA ALA A 405 -11.72 -10.18 16.80
C ALA A 405 -11.55 -11.14 15.59
N PRO A 406 -10.33 -11.24 15.08
CA PRO A 406 -9.79 -12.16 14.11
C PRO A 406 -10.44 -13.52 13.95
N GLY A 407 -10.59 -13.98 12.71
CA GLY A 407 -10.84 -15.38 12.41
C GLY A 407 -10.29 -15.73 11.02
N ALA A 408 -10.83 -16.78 10.40
CA ALA A 408 -10.38 -17.30 9.11
C ALA A 408 -11.32 -16.91 7.95
N LEU A 409 -10.74 -16.49 6.82
CA LEU A 409 -11.44 -16.31 5.55
C LEU A 409 -10.87 -17.28 4.51
N ASP A 410 -11.73 -18.06 3.86
CA ASP A 410 -11.34 -18.95 2.77
C ASP A 410 -11.65 -18.29 1.41
N LEU A 411 -10.59 -18.09 0.63
CA LEU A 411 -10.58 -17.41 -0.66
C LEU A 411 -10.56 -18.39 -1.84
N ALA A 412 -10.86 -19.68 -1.64
CA ALA A 412 -10.82 -20.68 -2.71
C ALA A 412 -11.70 -20.33 -3.93
N ASN A 413 -12.82 -19.63 -3.70
CA ASN A 413 -13.76 -19.19 -4.73
C ASN A 413 -13.64 -17.68 -5.05
N SER A 414 -12.52 -17.05 -4.66
CA SER A 414 -12.26 -15.65 -5.00
C SER A 414 -11.50 -15.50 -6.31
N SER A 415 -11.56 -14.30 -6.92
CA SER A 415 -10.85 -13.93 -8.15
C SER A 415 -10.36 -12.48 -8.12
N GLY A 416 -9.21 -12.19 -8.73
CA GLY A 416 -8.63 -10.85 -8.83
C GLY A 416 -7.60 -10.53 -7.75
N ASP A 417 -6.90 -9.42 -7.91
CA ASP A 417 -5.93 -8.95 -6.93
C ASP A 417 -6.73 -8.26 -5.79
N ILE A 418 -6.60 -8.76 -4.56
CA ILE A 418 -7.35 -8.25 -3.41
C ILE A 418 -6.41 -7.58 -2.42
N ALA A 419 -6.70 -6.32 -2.11
CA ALA A 419 -6.10 -5.59 -1.01
C ALA A 419 -6.89 -5.82 0.29
N PHE A 420 -6.25 -6.42 1.29
CA PHE A 420 -6.83 -6.61 2.62
C PHE A 420 -6.36 -5.51 3.56
N ASP A 421 -7.28 -4.82 4.22
CA ASP A 421 -6.98 -3.80 5.23
C ASP A 421 -7.51 -4.21 6.61
N ILE A 422 -6.60 -4.45 7.55
CA ILE A 422 -6.92 -4.82 8.93
C ILE A 422 -7.00 -3.55 9.78
N GLN A 423 -8.22 -3.18 10.16
CA GLN A 423 -8.48 -1.93 10.87
C GLN A 423 -8.53 -2.12 12.40
N ASN A 424 -8.79 -3.33 12.90
CA ASN A 424 -8.80 -3.63 14.34
C ASN A 424 -8.32 -5.04 14.71
N GLY A 425 -7.17 -5.12 15.39
CA GLY A 425 -7.08 -5.65 16.76
C GLY A 425 -6.82 -7.13 17.02
N GLY A 426 -7.05 -8.07 16.10
CA GLY A 426 -6.71 -9.45 16.44
C GLY A 426 -6.24 -10.34 15.28
N GLY A 427 -6.41 -11.66 15.39
CA GLY A 427 -5.74 -12.63 14.51
C GLY A 427 -6.45 -13.02 13.21
N LEU A 428 -5.88 -12.72 12.04
CA LEU A 428 -6.48 -13.03 10.73
C LEU A 428 -5.81 -14.25 10.10
N THR A 429 -6.60 -15.24 9.67
CA THR A 429 -6.13 -16.31 8.77
C THR A 429 -6.77 -16.12 7.38
N LEU A 430 -5.95 -16.06 6.33
CA LEU A 430 -6.40 -16.08 4.94
C LEU A 430 -6.01 -17.42 4.31
N ASN A 431 -6.99 -18.20 3.87
CA ASN A 431 -6.79 -19.52 3.27
C ASN A 431 -7.06 -19.50 1.77
N ASN A 432 -6.36 -20.36 1.03
CA ASN A 432 -6.51 -20.53 -0.42
C ASN A 432 -6.38 -19.22 -1.19
N VAL A 433 -5.39 -18.42 -0.78
CA VAL A 433 -5.09 -17.13 -1.38
C VAL A 433 -4.53 -17.31 -2.79
N GLN A 434 -4.93 -16.43 -3.72
CA GLN A 434 -4.37 -16.38 -5.07
C GLN A 434 -3.24 -15.36 -5.17
N SER A 435 -2.52 -15.35 -6.30
CA SER A 435 -1.47 -14.36 -6.60
C SER A 435 -2.03 -12.93 -6.53
N GLY A 436 -1.14 -11.96 -6.28
CA GLY A 436 -1.47 -10.53 -6.37
C GLY A 436 -2.16 -9.91 -5.16
N ILE A 437 -2.19 -10.59 -4.01
CA ILE A 437 -2.74 -9.98 -2.79
C ILE A 437 -1.75 -8.98 -2.15
N SER A 438 -2.30 -7.91 -1.57
CA SER A 438 -1.57 -7.00 -0.70
C SER A 438 -2.25 -6.91 0.65
N LEU A 439 -1.48 -6.95 1.74
CA LEU A 439 -2.03 -6.85 3.09
C LEU A 439 -1.57 -5.55 3.74
N GLY A 440 -2.51 -4.79 4.28
CA GLY A 440 -2.28 -3.57 5.04
C GLY A 440 -2.91 -3.63 6.43
N ALA A 441 -2.37 -2.88 7.38
CA ALA A 441 -3.02 -2.60 8.66
C ALA A 441 -3.08 -1.09 8.90
N SER A 442 -4.21 -0.46 8.55
CA SER A 442 -4.31 1.02 8.48
C SER A 442 -4.81 1.72 9.75
N THR A 443 -5.58 1.06 10.65
CA THR A 443 -6.16 1.72 11.84
C THR A 443 -5.84 1.09 13.20
N ALA A 444 -6.49 1.56 14.28
CA ALA A 444 -5.87 1.73 15.59
C ALA A 444 -5.63 0.46 16.45
N GLY A 445 -6.17 -0.70 16.08
CA GLY A 445 -5.91 -1.96 16.77
C GLY A 445 -4.86 -2.76 16.03
N GLY A 446 -3.69 -2.99 16.63
CA GLY A 446 -2.67 -3.86 16.05
C GLY A 446 -3.20 -5.26 15.71
N VAL A 447 -2.53 -5.98 14.80
CA VAL A 447 -2.90 -7.37 14.45
C VAL A 447 -2.43 -8.30 15.58
N ALA A 448 -3.24 -9.27 16.03
CA ALA A 448 -2.75 -10.25 17.01
C ALA A 448 -1.89 -11.30 16.29
N ASP A 449 -2.50 -12.19 15.52
CA ASP A 449 -1.82 -13.21 14.71
C ASP A 449 -2.11 -12.95 13.21
N LEU A 450 -1.20 -13.28 12.31
CA LEU A 450 -1.46 -13.19 10.88
C LEU A 450 -1.01 -14.47 10.20
N GLU A 451 -1.94 -15.16 9.57
CA GLU A 451 -1.68 -16.39 8.82
C GLU A 451 -2.14 -16.20 7.37
N VAL A 452 -1.26 -16.45 6.40
CA VAL A 452 -1.55 -16.32 4.96
C VAL A 452 -1.14 -17.60 4.23
N ASN A 453 -2.15 -18.34 3.78
CA ASN A 453 -1.99 -19.61 3.09
C ASN A 453 -2.39 -19.51 1.63
N TYR A 454 -1.41 -19.42 0.74
CA TYR A 454 -1.64 -19.44 -0.71
C TYR A 454 -2.13 -20.80 -1.19
N ARG A 455 -2.87 -20.82 -2.29
CA ARG A 455 -3.29 -22.08 -2.94
C ARG A 455 -2.07 -22.90 -3.34
N THR A 456 -2.17 -24.22 -3.29
CA THR A 456 -1.05 -25.12 -3.63
C THR A 456 -0.58 -25.04 -5.09
N ASN A 457 -1.39 -24.44 -5.98
CA ASN A 457 -1.04 -24.21 -7.37
C ASN A 457 -0.53 -22.78 -7.65
N VAL A 458 -0.47 -21.93 -6.62
CA VAL A 458 0.11 -20.59 -6.64
C VAL A 458 1.39 -20.70 -5.82
N MET A 459 2.52 -20.70 -6.51
CA MET A 459 3.83 -20.95 -5.91
C MET A 459 4.78 -19.85 -6.42
N GLY A 460 5.67 -19.40 -5.53
CA GLY A 460 6.72 -18.46 -5.87
C GLY A 460 6.29 -16.98 -5.90
N GLU A 461 5.21 -16.64 -5.19
CA GLU A 461 4.70 -15.27 -5.13
C GLU A 461 5.52 -14.37 -4.19
N GLU A 462 5.47 -13.07 -4.43
CA GLU A 462 5.92 -12.04 -3.49
C GLU A 462 4.73 -11.57 -2.65
N LEU A 463 4.85 -11.62 -1.33
CA LEU A 463 3.88 -11.04 -0.41
C LEU A 463 4.45 -9.78 0.23
N THR A 464 3.79 -8.64 0.00
CA THR A 464 4.04 -7.41 0.74
C THR A 464 3.00 -7.22 1.84
N ILE A 465 3.47 -7.00 3.08
CA ILE A 465 2.63 -6.66 4.23
C ILE A 465 3.01 -5.26 4.72
N ASP A 466 2.10 -4.30 4.51
CA ASP A 466 2.22 -2.90 4.92
C ASP A 466 1.57 -2.65 6.29
N LEU A 467 2.37 -2.70 7.34
CA LEU A 467 1.92 -2.54 8.72
C LEU A 467 2.05 -1.06 9.13
N GLY A 468 0.93 -0.35 9.08
CA GLY A 468 0.81 1.02 9.57
C GLY A 468 0.90 1.13 11.10
N ARG A 469 0.74 0.01 11.83
CA ARG A 469 0.85 -0.10 13.30
C ARG A 469 1.42 -1.46 13.72
N ALA A 470 1.88 -1.57 14.97
CA ALA A 470 2.44 -2.80 15.53
C ALA A 470 1.41 -3.95 15.65
N MET A 471 1.81 -5.17 15.35
CA MET A 471 1.21 -6.41 15.86
C MET A 471 1.33 -6.43 17.40
N THR A 472 0.26 -6.83 18.08
CA THR A 472 0.09 -6.68 19.53
C THR A 472 0.06 -8.01 20.31
N GLY A 473 0.40 -9.13 19.67
CA GLY A 473 0.47 -10.43 20.34
C GLY A 473 1.50 -10.46 21.46
N THR A 474 1.22 -11.25 22.50
CA THR A 474 2.17 -11.48 23.61
C THR A 474 2.96 -12.76 23.32
N ALA A 475 4.27 -12.64 23.19
CA ALA A 475 5.17 -13.78 22.97
C ALA A 475 5.01 -14.87 24.07
N GLY A 476 4.92 -16.15 23.68
CA GLY A 476 5.05 -17.30 24.59
C GLY A 476 3.79 -18.13 24.88
N THR A 477 2.66 -17.85 24.24
CA THR A 477 1.58 -18.84 24.08
C THR A 477 1.74 -19.50 22.71
N THR A 478 1.32 -20.76 22.55
CA THR A 478 1.37 -21.50 21.27
C THR A 478 0.54 -20.90 20.11
N ASN A 479 0.05 -19.67 20.29
CA ASN A 479 -0.78 -18.82 19.42
C ASN A 479 -0.49 -17.37 19.89
N GLY A 480 0.71 -16.86 19.65
CA GLY A 480 1.17 -15.65 20.34
C GLY A 480 1.88 -14.68 19.42
N GLY A 481 1.14 -13.83 18.69
CA GLY A 481 1.73 -12.76 17.89
C GLY A 481 2.37 -13.21 16.59
N ASP A 482 2.12 -14.44 16.16
CA ASP A 482 2.93 -15.10 15.14
C ASP A 482 2.50 -14.63 13.73
N LEU A 483 3.49 -14.48 12.85
CA LEU A 483 3.27 -14.34 11.41
C LEU A 483 3.57 -15.70 10.79
N GLU A 484 2.56 -16.30 10.17
CA GLU A 484 2.68 -17.56 9.45
C GLU A 484 2.33 -17.35 7.97
N VAL A 485 3.24 -17.72 7.08
CA VAL A 485 3.01 -17.60 5.64
C VAL A 485 3.45 -18.87 4.93
N THR A 486 2.70 -19.32 3.93
CA THR A 486 3.02 -20.55 3.16
C THR A 486 2.99 -20.30 1.65
N ASN A 487 3.84 -21.03 0.91
CA ASN A 487 3.96 -21.03 -0.56
C ASN A 487 4.41 -19.69 -1.19
N LEU A 488 5.40 -19.02 -0.60
CA LEU A 488 5.94 -17.73 -1.07
C LEU A 488 7.38 -17.88 -1.57
N ASN A 489 7.77 -17.08 -2.58
CA ASN A 489 9.18 -16.86 -2.94
C ASN A 489 9.81 -15.73 -2.11
N SER A 490 9.05 -14.66 -1.85
CA SER A 490 9.55 -13.51 -1.12
C SER A 490 8.50 -12.96 -0.16
N LEU A 491 8.97 -12.57 1.03
CA LEU A 491 8.18 -11.86 2.03
C LEU A 491 8.82 -10.48 2.27
N VAL A 492 8.02 -9.43 2.09
CA VAL A 492 8.39 -8.04 2.37
C VAL A 492 7.50 -7.50 3.49
N LEU A 493 8.11 -7.14 4.62
CA LEU A 493 7.43 -6.51 5.75
C LEU A 493 7.78 -5.03 5.81
N ASN A 494 6.79 -4.17 5.60
CA ASN A 494 6.95 -2.72 5.68
C ASN A 494 6.28 -2.19 6.94
N PHE A 495 7.07 -1.58 7.82
CA PHE A 495 6.60 -0.94 9.04
C PHE A 495 6.59 0.57 8.86
N ASN A 496 5.40 1.16 8.83
CA ASN A 496 5.19 2.59 8.58
C ASN A 496 4.69 3.35 9.84
N ALA A 497 4.67 2.69 11.01
CA ALA A 497 4.05 3.20 12.23
C ALA A 497 4.81 4.38 12.88
N SER A 498 4.09 5.48 13.17
CA SER A 498 4.64 6.71 13.77
C SER A 498 4.65 6.76 15.31
N ALA A 499 4.30 5.67 16.02
CA ALA A 499 4.23 5.67 17.49
C ALA A 499 5.04 4.51 18.10
N ALA A 500 5.65 4.77 19.25
CA ALA A 500 6.53 3.89 20.02
C ALA A 500 5.80 2.68 20.65
N SER A 501 5.14 1.87 19.83
CA SER A 501 4.75 0.50 20.19
C SER A 501 5.85 -0.41 19.69
N ASN A 502 6.63 -1.02 20.61
CA ASN A 502 7.50 -2.13 20.27
C ASN A 502 6.65 -3.16 19.54
N LEU A 503 6.81 -3.23 18.23
CA LEU A 503 6.22 -4.30 17.47
C LEU A 503 6.95 -5.57 17.90
N ASN A 504 6.24 -6.51 18.50
CA ASN A 504 6.80 -7.82 18.78
C ASN A 504 6.07 -8.77 17.85
N THR A 505 6.69 -9.16 16.75
CA THR A 505 6.24 -10.38 16.09
C THR A 505 6.60 -11.51 17.04
N GLY A 506 5.70 -12.48 17.23
CA GLY A 506 6.09 -13.76 17.79
C GLY A 506 7.12 -14.45 16.87
N GLY A 507 7.12 -15.78 16.86
CA GLY A 507 7.85 -16.48 15.81
C GLY A 507 7.36 -16.01 14.44
N ILE A 508 8.29 -15.78 13.51
CA ILE A 508 7.95 -15.64 12.10
C ILE A 508 8.14 -17.01 11.50
N LEU A 509 7.03 -17.68 11.20
CA LEU A 509 7.01 -18.99 10.58
C LEU A 509 6.84 -18.82 9.08
N VAL A 510 7.89 -19.17 8.35
CA VAL A 510 7.90 -19.09 6.89
C VAL A 510 7.89 -20.50 6.33
N ASP A 511 6.95 -20.76 5.43
CA ASP A 511 6.69 -22.06 4.79
C ASP A 511 6.39 -23.22 5.75
N ALA A 512 5.38 -23.06 6.60
CA ALA A 512 5.02 -24.02 7.63
C ALA A 512 4.57 -25.43 7.17
N THR A 513 4.57 -25.75 5.87
CA THR A 513 4.01 -27.00 5.33
C THR A 513 5.10 -27.98 4.86
N ALA A 514 5.20 -29.13 5.53
CA ALA A 514 6.28 -30.10 5.37
C ALA A 514 6.37 -30.91 4.05
N ALA A 515 5.72 -30.51 2.94
CA ALA A 515 5.78 -31.32 1.72
C ALA A 515 5.39 -30.58 0.41
N GLY A 516 6.39 -30.02 -0.29
CA GLY A 516 6.36 -29.86 -1.74
C GLY A 516 5.91 -28.50 -2.28
N THR A 517 6.23 -27.42 -1.59
CA THR A 517 5.86 -26.04 -1.88
C THR A 517 7.11 -25.22 -2.27
N ASP A 518 6.93 -24.11 -3.00
CA ASP A 518 8.04 -23.17 -3.30
C ASP A 518 8.35 -22.47 -1.99
N VAL A 519 9.63 -22.40 -1.68
CA VAL A 519 10.09 -21.97 -0.38
C VAL A 519 10.48 -20.50 -0.44
N THR A 520 10.26 -19.80 0.67
CA THR A 520 10.60 -18.38 0.75
C THR A 520 12.11 -18.22 0.79
N GLU A 521 12.65 -17.73 -0.31
CA GLU A 521 14.07 -17.49 -0.51
C GLU A 521 14.47 -16.12 0.07
N ILE A 522 13.63 -15.09 -0.11
CA ILE A 522 13.98 -13.71 0.22
C ILE A 522 13.10 -13.17 1.35
N PHE A 523 13.71 -12.77 2.47
CA PHE A 523 13.05 -12.11 3.59
C PHE A 523 13.52 -10.66 3.73
N THR A 524 12.62 -9.70 3.54
CA THR A 524 12.91 -8.27 3.63
C THR A 524 12.08 -7.59 4.72
N VAL A 525 12.73 -6.76 5.53
CA VAL A 525 12.10 -5.90 6.54
C VAL A 525 12.50 -4.46 6.34
N ASN A 526 11.51 -3.57 6.21
CA ASN A 526 11.69 -2.13 6.11
C ASN A 526 11.02 -1.43 7.29
N ASN A 527 11.79 -0.76 8.16
CA ASN A 527 11.25 0.10 9.19
C ASN A 527 11.33 1.58 8.79
N ASN A 528 10.28 2.02 8.11
CA ASN A 528 10.10 3.40 7.65
C ASN A 528 9.41 4.28 8.70
N GLY A 529 8.82 3.68 9.74
CA GLY A 529 8.18 4.35 10.86
C GLY A 529 9.14 4.63 12.01
N THR A 530 8.83 5.62 12.84
CA THR A 530 9.70 6.03 13.97
C THR A 530 9.68 5.07 15.16
N GLY A 531 8.79 4.08 15.17
CA GLY A 531 8.70 3.06 16.23
C GLY A 531 9.77 1.98 16.11
N ALA A 532 10.20 1.41 17.24
CA ALA A 532 11.10 0.26 17.21
C ALA A 532 10.34 -1.03 16.86
N VAL A 533 10.97 -1.88 16.05
CA VAL A 533 10.48 -3.20 15.66
C VAL A 533 11.33 -4.26 16.32
N THR A 534 10.70 -5.24 16.94
CA THR A 534 11.30 -6.46 17.47
C THR A 534 10.74 -7.65 16.69
N LEU A 535 11.63 -8.30 15.94
CA LEU A 535 11.33 -9.54 15.26
C LEU A 535 11.61 -10.68 16.24
N GLY A 536 10.67 -11.60 16.39
CA GLY A 536 10.95 -12.88 17.03
C GLY A 536 11.92 -13.73 16.20
N LEU A 537 12.18 -14.96 16.66
CA LEU A 537 12.98 -15.91 15.91
C LEU A 537 12.30 -16.21 14.57
N ILE A 538 13.05 -16.06 13.47
CA ILE A 538 12.61 -16.45 12.14
C ILE A 538 12.94 -17.94 11.97
N ALA A 539 11.94 -18.75 11.68
CA ALA A 539 12.09 -20.19 11.54
C ALA A 539 11.17 -20.75 10.45
N ASP A 540 11.58 -21.86 9.86
CA ASP A 540 10.68 -22.78 9.18
C ASP A 540 9.97 -23.64 10.24
N ALA A 541 8.66 -23.82 10.10
CA ALA A 541 7.85 -24.60 11.04
C ALA A 541 8.11 -26.11 10.94
N ALA A 542 8.74 -26.61 9.87
CA ALA A 542 9.10 -28.01 9.75
C ALA A 542 10.10 -28.39 10.84
N ALA A 543 9.62 -29.07 11.89
CA ALA A 543 10.42 -29.48 13.03
C ALA A 543 11.66 -30.30 12.61
N GLY A 544 12.81 -29.63 12.52
CA GLY A 544 14.09 -30.21 12.12
C GLY A 544 14.45 -30.08 10.63
N GLY A 545 13.72 -29.28 9.85
CA GLY A 545 14.08 -28.87 8.48
C GLY A 545 15.08 -27.71 8.45
N THR A 546 15.81 -27.61 7.35
CA THR A 546 16.62 -26.43 6.98
C THR A 546 15.68 -25.31 6.54
N THR A 547 15.91 -24.06 6.94
CA THR A 547 15.19 -22.95 6.31
C THR A 547 15.74 -22.75 4.91
N ASP A 548 14.89 -22.68 3.88
CA ASP A 548 15.36 -22.33 2.53
C ASP A 548 15.49 -20.80 2.30
N ILE A 549 15.46 -19.99 3.37
CA ILE A 549 15.79 -18.55 3.28
C ILE A 549 17.24 -18.41 2.80
N THR A 550 17.42 -17.78 1.63
CA THR A 550 18.72 -17.52 1.01
C THR A 550 19.18 -16.08 1.25
N ASP A 551 18.26 -15.12 1.30
CA ASP A 551 18.57 -13.69 1.39
C ASP A 551 17.80 -13.02 2.53
N VAL A 552 18.51 -12.24 3.33
CA VAL A 552 17.94 -11.42 4.41
C VAL A 552 18.29 -9.97 4.18
N VAL A 553 17.28 -9.10 4.16
CA VAL A 553 17.46 -7.66 4.00
C VAL A 553 16.75 -6.92 5.14
N LEU A 554 17.50 -6.23 5.99
CA LEU A 554 16.97 -5.42 7.09
C LEU A 554 17.28 -3.93 6.87
N ASN A 555 16.25 -3.09 6.77
CA ASN A 555 16.37 -1.66 6.50
C ASN A 555 15.72 -0.84 7.63
N ALA A 556 16.52 -0.35 8.57
CA ALA A 556 16.07 0.52 9.66
C ALA A 556 16.13 1.99 9.23
N ALA A 557 15.30 2.37 8.25
CA ALA A 557 15.34 3.69 7.64
C ALA A 557 15.12 4.83 8.66
N THR A 558 14.15 4.67 9.58
CA THR A 558 13.88 5.67 10.63
C THR A 558 13.80 5.09 12.04
N GLY A 559 13.02 4.02 12.24
CA GLY A 559 12.90 3.33 13.52
C GLY A 559 13.89 2.17 13.65
N ALA A 560 14.21 1.79 14.89
CA ALA A 560 15.13 0.68 15.15
C ALA A 560 14.55 -0.69 14.76
N ILE A 561 15.40 -1.63 14.39
CA ILE A 561 15.08 -3.06 14.21
C ILE A 561 15.87 -3.86 15.22
N ILE A 562 15.18 -4.70 16.00
CA ILE A 562 15.74 -5.68 16.92
C ILE A 562 15.38 -7.05 16.36
N ASP A 563 16.34 -7.71 15.73
CA ASP A 563 16.16 -8.98 15.04
C ASP A 563 16.49 -10.17 15.97
N GLY A 564 15.54 -11.10 16.10
CA GLY A 564 15.69 -12.34 16.87
C GLY A 564 16.57 -13.39 16.21
N GLY A 565 17.05 -13.15 14.99
CA GLY A 565 17.91 -14.03 14.21
C GLY A 565 17.13 -15.11 13.47
N ILE A 566 17.87 -15.97 12.77
CA ILE A 566 17.32 -17.08 11.99
C ILE A 566 17.77 -18.42 12.58
N ALA A 567 16.81 -19.30 12.87
CA ALA A 567 17.10 -20.69 13.21
C ALA A 567 17.32 -21.52 11.92
N ASN A 568 18.17 -22.56 11.99
CA ASN A 568 18.36 -23.51 10.89
C ASN A 568 18.70 -22.85 9.52
N ALA A 569 19.54 -21.81 9.54
CA ALA A 569 19.91 -20.97 8.39
C ALA A 569 20.79 -21.67 7.31
N GLN A 570 20.63 -22.97 7.05
CA GLN A 570 21.56 -23.80 6.27
C GLN A 570 21.74 -23.31 4.83
N ASP A 571 20.69 -22.70 4.28
CA ASP A 571 20.65 -22.22 2.89
C ASP A 571 20.90 -20.72 2.75
N LEU A 572 21.07 -20.00 3.87
CA LEU A 572 21.35 -18.56 3.88
C LEU A 572 22.64 -18.26 3.12
N THR A 573 22.54 -17.41 2.11
CA THR A 573 23.62 -17.03 1.19
C THR A 573 24.03 -15.58 1.40
N ASN A 574 23.07 -14.65 1.56
CA ASN A 574 23.36 -13.23 1.71
C ASN A 574 22.64 -12.61 2.91
N VAL A 575 23.35 -11.75 3.63
CA VAL A 575 22.76 -10.88 4.66
C VAL A 575 23.10 -9.43 4.35
N SER A 576 22.08 -8.58 4.28
CA SER A 576 22.22 -7.14 4.07
C SER A 576 21.48 -6.37 5.16
N MET A 577 22.19 -5.47 5.84
CA MET A 577 21.62 -4.62 6.89
C MET A 577 21.96 -3.16 6.62
N THR A 578 20.94 -2.31 6.58
CA THR A 578 21.09 -0.86 6.42
C THR A 578 20.46 -0.12 7.60
N ALA A 579 21.30 0.44 8.46
CA ALA A 579 20.87 1.34 9.54
C ALA A 579 20.84 2.80 9.03
N GLY A 580 19.64 3.33 8.84
CA GLY A 580 19.35 4.72 8.53
C GLY A 580 19.43 5.58 9.78
N ASP A 581 18.35 6.27 10.14
CA ASP A 581 18.23 6.92 11.46
C ASP A 581 17.88 5.90 12.57
N GLY A 582 17.39 4.72 12.19
CA GLY A 582 17.09 3.62 13.09
C GLY A 582 18.28 2.68 13.27
N ALA A 583 18.57 2.30 14.52
CA ALA A 583 19.61 1.32 14.82
C ALA A 583 19.16 -0.10 14.45
N ILE A 584 20.10 -0.97 14.09
CA ILE A 584 19.85 -2.41 13.95
C ILE A 584 20.57 -3.15 15.07
N THR A 585 19.85 -4.02 15.76
CA THR A 585 20.38 -4.91 16.77
C THR A 585 19.97 -6.32 16.43
N THR A 586 20.90 -7.25 16.28
CA THR A 586 20.54 -8.62 15.85
C THR A 586 21.01 -9.67 16.85
N ALA A 587 20.38 -10.84 16.80
CA ALA A 587 20.88 -12.06 17.42
C ALA A 587 21.76 -12.86 16.41
N ALA A 588 22.19 -14.05 16.80
CA ALA A 588 23.00 -14.93 15.95
C ALA A 588 22.19 -15.51 14.76
N TYR A 589 22.87 -15.65 13.61
CA TYR A 589 22.32 -16.21 12.38
C TYR A 589 22.78 -17.66 12.23
N GLY A 590 21.94 -18.59 12.70
CA GLY A 590 22.29 -20.01 12.77
C GLY A 590 23.33 -20.31 13.85
N VAL A 591 23.11 -21.34 14.67
CA VAL A 591 24.11 -21.80 15.66
C VAL A 591 24.23 -23.32 15.65
N GLY A 592 25.45 -23.83 15.82
CA GLY A 592 25.72 -25.27 15.85
C GLY A 592 25.31 -25.98 14.56
N ALA A 593 24.45 -26.99 14.67
CA ALA A 593 23.93 -27.72 13.50
C ALA A 593 23.03 -26.87 12.59
N GLY A 594 22.59 -25.71 13.10
CA GLY A 594 21.76 -24.73 12.41
C GLY A 594 22.54 -23.62 11.69
N ALA A 595 23.88 -23.70 11.60
CA ALA A 595 24.72 -22.75 10.89
C ALA A 595 24.51 -22.81 9.36
N SER A 596 24.75 -21.71 8.66
CA SER A 596 24.65 -21.69 7.19
C SER A 596 25.74 -22.56 6.55
N THR A 597 25.42 -23.30 5.50
CA THR A 597 26.41 -24.02 4.67
C THR A 597 26.73 -23.30 3.37
N LYS A 598 26.07 -22.16 3.11
CA LYS A 598 26.10 -21.44 1.82
C LYS A 598 26.38 -19.94 1.93
N LEU A 599 26.58 -19.40 3.14
CA LEU A 599 26.80 -17.97 3.35
C LEU A 599 27.98 -17.50 2.52
N ASP A 600 27.76 -16.52 1.66
CA ASP A 600 28.73 -16.01 0.68
C ASP A 600 28.98 -14.51 0.85
N SER A 601 27.95 -13.73 1.24
CA SER A 601 28.11 -12.30 1.50
C SER A 601 27.42 -11.81 2.77
N VAL A 602 28.08 -10.90 3.48
CA VAL A 602 27.48 -10.10 4.55
C VAL A 602 27.80 -8.62 4.33
N THR A 603 26.78 -7.78 4.23
CA THR A 603 26.90 -6.33 4.05
C THR A 603 26.21 -5.59 5.18
N LEU A 604 26.98 -4.84 5.97
CA LEU A 604 26.50 -4.02 7.08
C LEU A 604 26.77 -2.54 6.78
N THR A 605 25.72 -1.74 6.58
CA THR A 605 25.80 -0.33 6.23
C THR A 605 25.12 0.56 7.28
N ALA A 606 25.92 1.25 8.09
CA ALA A 606 25.46 2.19 9.11
C ALA A 606 25.53 3.64 8.62
N THR A 607 24.49 4.11 7.92
CA THR A 607 24.44 5.45 7.34
C THR A 607 24.11 6.57 8.33
N GLY A 608 23.44 6.27 9.45
CA GLY A 608 23.10 7.23 10.50
C GLY A 608 23.24 6.68 11.92
N ALA A 609 22.51 5.61 12.23
CA ALA A 609 22.51 4.92 13.52
C ALA A 609 23.36 3.65 13.50
N ALA A 610 23.59 3.07 14.68
CA ALA A 610 24.50 1.95 14.84
C ALA A 610 23.91 0.60 14.39
N ILE A 611 24.78 -0.31 13.99
CA ILE A 611 24.51 -1.74 13.87
C ILE A 611 25.27 -2.43 15.00
N ASP A 612 24.58 -3.15 15.87
CA ASP A 612 25.16 -3.65 17.12
C ASP A 612 24.59 -5.01 17.57
N ASP A 613 25.22 -5.56 18.61
CA ASP A 613 24.81 -6.79 19.25
C ASP A 613 23.72 -6.58 20.31
N ALA A 614 22.83 -7.55 20.48
CA ALA A 614 21.70 -7.50 21.42
C ALA A 614 22.11 -7.51 22.90
N GLY A 615 23.40 -7.66 23.22
CA GLY A 615 23.94 -7.48 24.58
C GLY A 615 23.42 -8.49 25.62
N VAL A 616 22.70 -9.53 25.19
CA VAL A 616 22.10 -10.54 26.06
C VAL A 616 22.44 -11.94 25.53
N VAL A 617 23.59 -12.46 25.95
CA VAL A 617 23.94 -13.91 25.95
C VAL A 617 24.26 -14.56 24.59
N ALA A 618 23.97 -13.95 23.46
CA ALA A 618 24.45 -14.38 22.14
C ALA A 618 25.12 -13.19 21.46
N VAL A 619 26.38 -13.34 21.10
CA VAL A 619 27.07 -12.39 20.22
C VAL A 619 26.36 -12.42 18.86
N VAL A 620 26.31 -11.31 18.12
CA VAL A 620 25.98 -11.34 16.68
C VAL A 620 27.01 -12.23 16.03
N GLU A 621 26.65 -13.49 15.89
CA GLU A 621 27.50 -14.54 15.36
C GLU A 621 26.90 -14.93 14.01
N PHE A 622 27.59 -14.52 12.95
CA PHE A 622 27.36 -15.12 11.64
C PHE A 622 28.12 -16.44 11.62
N THR A 623 27.53 -17.47 12.22
CA THR A 623 28.12 -18.81 12.22
C THR A 623 27.77 -19.52 10.93
N THR A 624 28.81 -19.88 10.19
CA THR A 624 28.69 -20.70 8.98
C THR A 624 29.58 -21.94 9.07
N ALA A 625 29.17 -22.99 8.38
CA ALA A 625 29.93 -24.18 8.05
C ALA A 625 30.10 -24.28 6.52
N ASN A 626 30.32 -23.13 5.85
CA ASN A 626 30.53 -23.08 4.41
C ASN A 626 31.97 -23.48 4.05
N VAL A 627 32.10 -24.66 3.46
CA VAL A 627 33.38 -25.24 2.98
C VAL A 627 33.97 -24.45 1.80
N ALA A 628 33.13 -23.79 1.00
CA ALA A 628 33.59 -22.95 -0.12
C ALA A 628 34.22 -21.64 0.36
N GLY A 629 34.00 -21.24 1.62
CA GLY A 629 34.39 -19.94 2.14
C GLY A 629 33.31 -18.88 1.93
N VAL A 630 33.44 -17.76 2.65
CA VAL A 630 32.60 -16.58 2.47
C VAL A 630 33.36 -15.60 1.58
N SER A 631 32.81 -15.27 0.41
CA SER A 631 33.51 -14.40 -0.54
C SER A 631 33.69 -12.98 -0.01
N THR A 632 32.67 -12.40 0.64
CA THR A 632 32.69 -10.97 0.99
C THR A 632 32.08 -10.64 2.35
N ILE A 633 32.77 -9.79 3.11
CA ILE A 633 32.23 -9.06 4.26
C ILE A 633 32.45 -7.56 4.02
N GLU A 634 31.38 -6.79 3.97
CA GLU A 634 31.44 -5.34 3.82
C GLU A 634 30.90 -4.63 5.07
N LEU A 635 31.75 -3.84 5.73
CA LEU A 635 31.42 -3.05 6.92
C LEU A 635 31.54 -1.56 6.59
N ASN A 636 30.43 -0.87 6.40
CA ASN A 636 30.39 0.54 6.04
C ASN A 636 29.79 1.40 7.16
N ALA A 637 30.66 1.95 8.02
CA ALA A 637 30.30 2.79 9.15
C ALA A 637 30.28 4.29 8.79
N ALA A 638 29.47 4.67 7.80
CA ALA A 638 29.46 6.02 7.24
C ALA A 638 28.96 7.11 8.23
N GLY A 639 27.86 6.86 8.93
CA GLY A 639 27.25 7.80 9.89
C GLY A 639 26.96 7.22 11.27
N GLY A 640 26.77 5.89 11.37
CA GLY A 640 26.69 5.14 12.63
C GLY A 640 27.87 4.19 12.81
N ALA A 641 28.13 3.77 14.05
CA ALA A 641 29.18 2.80 14.37
C ALA A 641 28.69 1.36 14.13
N ILE A 642 29.61 0.44 13.87
CA ILE A 642 29.33 -1.00 13.77
C ILE A 642 30.05 -1.70 14.93
N GLY A 643 29.30 -2.45 15.73
CA GLY A 643 29.84 -3.09 16.95
C GLY A 643 30.23 -2.07 18.03
N ALA A 644 29.32 -1.16 18.35
CA ALA A 644 29.59 -0.06 19.27
C ALA A 644 29.59 -0.51 20.75
N THR A 645 28.72 -1.47 21.12
CA THR A 645 28.64 -2.02 22.47
C THR A 645 29.36 -3.36 22.59
N SER A 646 29.31 -4.20 21.56
CA SER A 646 30.09 -5.44 21.43
C SER A 646 30.65 -5.59 20.03
N ALA A 647 31.69 -6.40 19.86
CA ALA A 647 32.16 -6.78 18.53
C ALA A 647 31.10 -7.59 17.78
N ILE A 648 31.04 -7.43 16.45
CA ILE A 648 30.30 -8.33 15.57
C ILE A 648 31.21 -9.52 15.25
N ASP A 649 30.75 -10.74 15.50
CA ASP A 649 31.51 -11.97 15.28
C ASP A 649 31.13 -12.62 13.95
N PHE A 650 32.13 -12.84 13.09
CA PHE A 650 32.02 -13.62 11.87
C PHE A 650 32.77 -14.93 12.07
N VAL A 651 32.07 -16.06 12.01
CA VAL A 651 32.66 -17.37 12.32
C VAL A 651 32.37 -18.35 11.19
N ASN A 652 33.39 -18.75 10.43
CA ASN A 652 33.28 -19.88 9.51
C ASN A 652 34.00 -21.08 10.10
N THR A 653 33.26 -22.07 10.59
CA THR A 653 33.81 -23.20 11.34
C THR A 653 34.61 -24.20 10.48
N VAL A 654 34.48 -24.16 9.15
CA VAL A 654 35.11 -25.15 8.24
C VAL A 654 35.84 -24.54 7.04
N GLY A 655 35.49 -23.32 6.63
CA GLY A 655 36.09 -22.60 5.51
C GLY A 655 36.66 -21.23 5.91
N GLY A 656 37.14 -20.49 4.92
CA GLY A 656 37.78 -19.18 5.08
C GLY A 656 36.86 -17.99 4.76
N PHE A 657 37.48 -16.82 4.68
CA PHE A 657 36.91 -15.56 4.20
C PHE A 657 37.85 -14.96 3.16
N ASP A 658 37.35 -14.59 1.98
CA ASP A 658 38.19 -14.05 0.91
C ASP A 658 38.44 -12.55 1.13
N ASP A 659 37.40 -11.71 1.03
CA ASP A 659 37.53 -10.26 1.12
C ASP A 659 36.73 -9.67 2.29
N VAL A 660 37.41 -8.93 3.18
CA VAL A 660 36.80 -8.12 4.24
C VAL A 660 37.08 -6.65 3.97
N THR A 661 36.06 -5.87 3.67
CA THR A 661 36.18 -4.44 3.37
C THR A 661 35.57 -3.60 4.48
N ILE A 662 36.35 -2.68 5.04
CA ILE A 662 35.93 -1.77 6.11
C ILE A 662 36.02 -0.32 5.64
N THR A 663 34.94 0.42 5.71
CA THR A 663 34.86 1.81 5.22
C THR A 663 34.10 2.70 6.20
N GLY A 664 34.14 4.02 5.97
CA GLY A 664 33.33 4.99 6.72
C GLY A 664 34.11 5.93 7.65
N ALA A 665 33.36 6.63 8.50
CA ALA A 665 33.86 7.69 9.38
C ALA A 665 33.49 7.49 10.86
N LYS A 666 32.89 6.34 11.21
CA LYS A 666 32.58 5.90 12.56
C LYS A 666 33.30 4.61 12.91
N ALA A 667 33.38 4.34 14.21
CA ALA A 667 34.11 3.19 14.72
C ALA A 667 33.52 1.86 14.24
N VAL A 668 34.40 0.88 14.06
CA VAL A 668 34.05 -0.50 13.69
C VAL A 668 34.75 -1.45 14.67
N THR A 669 33.99 -2.35 15.29
CA THR A 669 34.51 -3.43 16.13
C THR A 669 34.01 -4.78 15.59
N ALA A 670 34.91 -5.67 15.19
CA ALA A 670 34.55 -7.00 14.69
C ALA A 670 35.58 -8.07 15.08
N ASN A 671 35.13 -9.32 15.19
CA ASN A 671 36.00 -10.48 15.26
C ASN A 671 35.71 -11.41 14.07
N ILE A 672 36.74 -11.96 13.46
CA ILE A 672 36.65 -12.84 12.29
C ILE A 672 37.42 -14.11 12.59
N THR A 673 36.73 -15.25 12.59
CA THR A 673 37.30 -16.55 12.91
C THR A 673 37.13 -17.51 11.75
N ALA A 674 38.22 -17.82 11.05
CA ALA A 674 38.28 -18.85 10.03
C ALA A 674 38.68 -20.19 10.67
N GLY A 675 37.89 -21.22 10.39
CA GLY A 675 38.01 -22.57 10.96
C GLY A 675 38.44 -23.60 9.92
N GLY A 676 38.68 -24.83 10.39
CA GLY A 676 39.10 -25.92 9.51
C GLY A 676 40.47 -25.67 8.90
N THR A 677 40.55 -25.58 7.57
CA THR A 677 41.75 -25.17 6.81
C THR A 677 41.57 -23.82 6.12
N GLY A 678 40.50 -23.10 6.43
CA GLY A 678 40.25 -21.77 5.90
C GLY A 678 41.13 -20.71 6.54
N THR A 679 41.31 -19.61 5.82
CA THR A 679 42.03 -18.41 6.25
C THR A 679 41.16 -17.19 5.99
N VAL A 680 41.42 -16.09 6.68
CA VAL A 680 41.06 -14.76 6.16
C VAL A 680 42.13 -14.36 5.14
N ASP A 681 41.77 -14.17 3.87
CA ASP A 681 42.74 -13.84 2.81
C ASP A 681 43.09 -12.34 2.85
N THR A 682 42.11 -11.47 2.61
CA THR A 682 42.32 -10.02 2.56
C THR A 682 41.39 -9.25 3.50
N VAL A 683 41.96 -8.33 4.27
CA VAL A 683 41.23 -7.29 5.00
C VAL A 683 41.69 -5.92 4.47
N THR A 684 40.78 -5.12 3.93
CA THR A 684 41.07 -3.77 3.47
C THR A 684 40.22 -2.75 4.22
N SER A 685 40.88 -1.88 4.99
CA SER A 685 40.23 -0.76 5.66
C SER A 685 40.58 0.57 4.99
N THR A 686 39.57 1.40 4.77
CA THR A 686 39.69 2.83 4.44
C THR A 686 38.95 3.69 5.46
N ASN A 687 38.52 3.09 6.58
CA ASN A 687 37.81 3.79 7.63
C ASN A 687 38.72 4.86 8.27
N THR A 688 38.15 6.02 8.56
CA THR A 688 38.88 7.18 9.10
C THR A 688 38.73 7.37 10.61
N ASN A 689 38.01 6.46 11.26
CA ASN A 689 37.80 6.36 12.70
C ASN A 689 38.52 5.13 13.26
N SER A 690 38.30 4.81 14.54
CA SER A 690 38.91 3.66 15.18
C SER A 690 38.35 2.34 14.62
N VAL A 691 39.22 1.45 14.18
CA VAL A 691 38.88 0.07 13.79
C VAL A 691 39.48 -0.89 14.79
N THR A 692 38.66 -1.72 15.45
CA THR A 692 39.09 -2.81 16.33
C THR A 692 38.75 -4.14 15.70
N LEU A 693 39.77 -4.92 15.35
CA LEU A 693 39.62 -6.18 14.63
C LEU A 693 40.42 -7.29 15.31
N THR A 694 39.77 -8.42 15.56
CA THR A 694 40.44 -9.68 15.94
C THR A 694 40.27 -10.68 14.80
N ILE A 695 41.35 -11.21 14.27
CA ILE A 695 41.36 -12.27 13.26
C ILE A 695 41.92 -13.54 13.91
N ALA A 696 41.23 -14.66 13.70
CA ALA A 696 41.64 -15.96 14.20
C ALA A 696 41.58 -17.02 13.09
N ASP A 697 42.75 -17.40 12.56
CA ASP A 697 42.90 -18.49 11.60
C ASP A 697 43.22 -19.80 12.33
N ALA A 698 42.19 -20.51 12.80
CA ALA A 698 42.36 -21.68 13.66
C ALA A 698 43.02 -22.89 12.95
N GLY A 699 43.13 -22.84 11.62
CA GLY A 699 43.66 -23.91 10.77
C GLY A 699 45.13 -23.77 10.34
N LEU A 700 45.73 -22.59 10.52
CA LEU A 700 47.09 -22.32 10.02
C LEU A 700 48.17 -22.74 11.02
N ALA A 701 49.20 -23.39 10.50
CA ALA A 701 50.45 -23.60 11.24
C ALA A 701 51.38 -22.40 11.01
N ALA A 702 52.27 -22.13 11.98
CA ALA A 702 53.32 -21.13 11.84
C ALA A 702 54.15 -21.41 10.57
N GLY A 703 54.27 -20.41 9.69
CA GLY A 703 55.04 -20.48 8.44
C GLY A 703 54.21 -20.60 7.13
N GLU A 704 52.92 -20.91 7.22
CA GLU A 704 52.01 -20.88 6.06
C GLU A 704 51.58 -19.43 5.73
N THR A 705 51.08 -19.16 4.52
CA THR A 705 50.58 -17.81 4.16
C THR A 705 49.42 -17.42 5.09
N GLY A 706 49.56 -16.31 5.81
CA GLY A 706 48.55 -15.75 6.70
C GLY A 706 47.67 -14.70 6.02
N THR A 707 47.06 -13.83 6.82
CA THR A 707 46.14 -12.78 6.36
C THR A 707 46.88 -11.57 5.79
N THR A 708 46.40 -11.01 4.68
CA THR A 708 46.82 -9.69 4.19
C THR A 708 45.90 -8.60 4.73
N VAL A 709 46.39 -7.76 5.64
CA VAL A 709 45.66 -6.64 6.23
C VAL A 709 46.20 -5.31 5.71
N LYS A 710 45.29 -4.47 5.22
CA LYS A 710 45.52 -3.06 4.99
C LYS A 710 44.73 -2.25 6.01
N LEU A 711 45.44 -1.55 6.91
CA LEU A 711 44.82 -0.73 7.95
C LEU A 711 44.27 0.58 7.39
N GLY A 712 43.28 1.14 8.09
CA GLY A 712 42.62 2.38 7.70
C GLY A 712 43.39 3.61 8.19
N ASN A 713 43.18 4.74 7.53
CA ASN A 713 43.82 6.01 7.87
C ASN A 713 43.07 6.71 9.01
N ALA A 714 43.24 6.21 10.24
CA ALA A 714 42.60 6.75 11.41
C ALA A 714 42.95 8.25 11.58
N SER A 715 41.92 9.09 11.71
CA SER A 715 42.11 10.51 11.97
C SER A 715 42.81 10.74 13.32
N VAL A 716 43.54 11.84 13.46
CA VAL A 716 44.27 12.20 14.69
C VAL A 716 43.38 12.05 15.94
N GLY A 717 43.80 11.20 16.88
CA GLY A 717 43.09 10.90 18.12
C GLY A 717 42.22 9.64 18.10
N ASN A 718 42.10 8.97 16.94
CA ASN A 718 41.51 7.64 16.80
C ASN A 718 42.62 6.60 16.69
N ALA A 719 42.27 5.33 16.93
CA ALA A 719 43.24 4.24 16.96
C ALA A 719 42.74 3.00 16.23
N ASN A 720 43.58 2.36 15.43
CA ASN A 720 43.32 0.99 14.98
C ASN A 720 43.84 0.02 16.04
N THR A 721 43.12 -1.07 16.28
CA THR A 721 43.56 -2.18 17.13
C THR A 721 43.36 -3.46 16.35
N LEU A 722 44.44 -4.17 16.08
CA LEU A 722 44.44 -5.38 15.28
C LEU A 722 45.07 -6.51 16.09
N VAL A 723 44.40 -7.65 16.15
CA VAL A 723 44.98 -8.91 16.61
C VAL A 723 44.89 -9.89 15.46
N THR A 724 46.00 -10.48 15.00
CA THR A 724 45.99 -11.47 13.91
C THR A 724 46.14 -12.90 14.43
N GLY A 725 45.81 -13.85 13.54
CA GLY A 725 45.86 -15.29 13.80
C GLY A 725 47.27 -15.87 13.67
N SER A 726 47.37 -17.20 13.58
CA SER A 726 48.63 -17.85 13.19
C SER A 726 48.82 -17.77 11.67
N GLY A 727 50.06 -17.86 11.20
CA GLY A 727 50.39 -17.71 9.77
C GLY A 727 51.40 -16.58 9.57
N ASN A 728 51.87 -16.42 8.35
CA ASN A 728 52.73 -15.31 7.95
C ASN A 728 51.84 -14.17 7.44
N ASP A 729 51.44 -13.27 8.33
CA ASP A 729 50.55 -12.17 8.01
C ASP A 729 51.29 -11.02 7.29
N THR A 730 50.59 -10.27 6.45
CA THR A 730 51.11 -9.04 5.83
C THR A 730 50.24 -7.86 6.22
N ILE A 731 50.75 -6.96 7.06
CA ILE A 731 50.04 -5.79 7.57
C ILE A 731 50.65 -4.53 6.96
N THR A 732 49.84 -3.71 6.30
CA THR A 732 50.31 -2.51 5.58
C THR A 732 49.40 -1.28 5.81
N ASP A 733 49.93 -0.09 5.50
CA ASP A 733 49.21 1.20 5.66
C ASP A 733 48.84 1.45 7.13
N GLY A 734 47.96 2.40 7.40
CA GLY A 734 47.60 2.78 8.77
C GLY A 734 48.36 4.03 9.16
N THR A 735 47.59 5.09 9.39
CA THR A 735 48.06 6.35 9.95
C THR A 735 47.33 6.57 11.26
N GLY A 736 47.98 7.09 12.30
CA GLY A 736 47.30 7.41 13.57
C GLY A 736 47.91 6.66 14.74
N THR A 737 47.10 6.07 15.62
CA THR A 737 47.63 5.23 16.72
C THR A 737 47.25 3.79 16.45
N ASP A 738 48.20 2.96 16.04
CA ASP A 738 47.91 1.57 15.67
C ASP A 738 48.43 0.59 16.73
N ASN A 739 47.53 -0.17 17.36
CA ASN A 739 47.86 -1.22 18.32
C ASN A 739 47.76 -2.59 17.66
N ILE A 740 48.89 -3.15 17.25
CA ILE A 740 48.95 -4.42 16.52
C ILE A 740 49.48 -5.51 17.44
N THR A 741 48.74 -6.61 17.55
CA THR A 741 49.21 -7.87 18.12
C THR A 741 49.25 -8.90 17.00
N ALA A 742 50.41 -9.09 16.39
CA ALA A 742 50.60 -10.13 15.40
C ALA A 742 50.59 -11.50 16.08
N GLY A 743 50.04 -12.53 15.44
CA GLY A 743 50.01 -13.87 16.02
C GLY A 743 51.34 -14.61 15.83
N ALA A 744 51.26 -15.91 15.52
CA ALA A 744 52.45 -16.75 15.40
C ALA A 744 52.80 -17.01 13.93
N GLY A 745 53.99 -16.61 13.51
CA GLY A 745 54.53 -16.85 12.18
C GLY A 745 55.54 -15.78 11.76
N GLY A 746 55.93 -15.79 10.49
CA GLY A 746 56.80 -14.79 9.89
C GLY A 746 56.00 -13.61 9.35
N ASP A 747 55.65 -12.67 10.22
CA ASP A 747 54.81 -11.53 9.86
C ASP A 747 55.60 -10.39 9.20
N ALA A 748 54.97 -9.73 8.22
CA ALA A 748 55.47 -8.56 7.52
C ALA A 748 54.61 -7.35 7.86
N ILE A 749 55.14 -6.42 8.64
CA ILE A 749 54.40 -5.23 9.11
C ILE A 749 55.06 -3.97 8.54
N ALA A 750 54.27 -3.16 7.82
CA ALA A 750 54.68 -1.92 7.17
C ALA A 750 53.58 -0.84 7.30
N ILE A 751 53.51 -0.23 8.48
CA ILE A 751 52.55 0.83 8.82
C ILE A 751 53.19 2.23 8.71
N SER A 752 52.38 3.29 8.63
CA SER A 752 52.83 4.63 8.26
C SER A 752 52.41 5.73 9.24
N GLY A 753 53.35 6.18 10.07
CA GLY A 753 53.26 7.43 10.83
C GLY A 753 52.22 7.44 11.96
N GLY A 754 52.59 8.07 13.08
CA GLY A 754 51.73 8.21 14.24
C GLY A 754 52.38 7.61 15.48
N ASN A 755 51.58 7.09 16.42
CA ASN A 755 52.06 6.52 17.67
C ASN A 755 51.61 5.07 17.77
N ASP A 756 52.46 4.16 17.32
CA ASP A 756 52.08 2.77 17.10
C ASP A 756 52.66 1.84 18.19
N ALA A 757 51.89 0.83 18.57
CA ALA A 757 52.27 -0.21 19.51
C ALA A 757 52.16 -1.57 18.84
N ILE A 758 53.30 -2.19 18.53
CA ILE A 758 53.37 -3.51 17.89
C ILE A 758 53.87 -4.53 18.92
N THR A 759 53.10 -5.61 19.08
CA THR A 759 53.40 -6.77 19.93
C THR A 759 53.39 -8.03 19.09
N GLN A 760 54.44 -8.85 19.18
CA GLN A 760 54.48 -10.18 18.56
C GLN A 760 53.89 -11.24 19.50
N GLY A 761 53.09 -12.16 18.96
CA GLY A 761 52.60 -13.34 19.64
C GLY A 761 53.73 -14.36 19.86
N ALA A 762 53.60 -15.19 20.90
CA ALA A 762 54.61 -16.22 21.20
C ALA A 762 54.60 -17.33 20.13
N ALA A 763 55.77 -17.75 19.64
CA ALA A 763 55.85 -18.89 18.71
C ALA A 763 55.26 -20.17 19.31
N GLY A 764 54.56 -20.92 18.45
CA GLY A 764 54.28 -22.32 18.70
C GLY A 764 55.59 -23.08 18.79
N ALA A 765 55.81 -23.83 19.88
CA ALA A 765 57.06 -24.55 20.14
C ALA A 765 57.42 -25.52 18.99
N GLY A 766 58.24 -25.08 18.02
CA GLY A 766 58.71 -25.91 16.91
C GLY A 766 59.12 -25.21 15.61
N ALA A 767 58.81 -23.92 15.40
CA ALA A 767 59.17 -23.22 14.18
C ALA A 767 60.59 -22.63 14.24
N ALA A 768 61.50 -23.19 13.43
CA ALA A 768 62.82 -22.61 13.22
C ALA A 768 62.75 -21.70 12.00
N GLY A 769 62.46 -20.42 12.19
CA GLY A 769 62.35 -19.45 11.10
C GLY A 769 61.50 -18.21 11.35
N ASP A 770 60.97 -18.03 12.56
CA ASP A 770 60.11 -16.89 12.91
C ASP A 770 60.95 -15.61 12.98
N GLY A 771 60.98 -14.90 11.86
CA GLY A 771 61.64 -13.60 11.74
C GLY A 771 60.66 -12.60 11.15
N MET A 772 60.35 -11.55 11.92
CA MET A 772 59.63 -10.38 11.42
C MET A 772 60.47 -9.71 10.33
N VAL A 773 59.94 -9.60 9.10
CA VAL A 773 60.54 -8.73 8.06
C VAL A 773 59.81 -7.39 8.12
N GLY A 774 60.09 -6.61 9.16
CA GLY A 774 59.56 -5.25 9.28
C GLY A 774 60.29 -4.32 8.32
N LEU A 775 59.61 -3.89 7.26
CA LEU A 775 60.03 -2.75 6.44
C LEU A 775 59.25 -1.53 6.95
N PHE A 776 59.82 -0.81 7.92
CA PHE A 776 59.32 0.51 8.33
C PHE A 776 59.59 1.49 7.19
N ASN A 777 58.61 1.69 6.31
CA ASN A 777 58.74 2.55 5.14
C ASN A 777 57.69 3.64 5.21
N ASP A 778 58.08 4.80 5.74
CA ASP A 778 57.30 6.03 5.62
C ASP A 778 57.21 6.42 4.13
N THR A 779 56.03 6.86 3.70
CA THR A 779 55.75 7.27 2.31
C THR A 779 56.56 8.52 1.91
N ASP A 780 57.18 9.19 2.89
CA ASP A 780 58.14 10.28 2.66
C ASP A 780 59.55 9.80 2.23
N GLY A 781 59.74 8.49 2.06
CA GLY A 781 61.02 7.89 1.66
C GLY A 781 62.03 7.80 2.80
N SER A 782 61.55 7.81 4.04
CA SER A 782 62.35 7.67 5.26
C SER A 782 62.09 6.30 5.91
N THR A 783 63.14 5.57 6.23
CA THR A 783 63.08 4.26 6.90
C THR A 783 62.99 4.40 8.43
N THR A 784 62.29 5.42 8.92
CA THR A 784 62.36 5.86 10.31
C THR A 784 61.08 5.60 11.08
N VAL A 785 61.23 5.02 12.28
CA VAL A 785 60.22 5.01 13.34
C VAL A 785 60.02 6.47 13.82
N THR A 786 58.79 6.88 14.11
CA THR A 786 58.45 8.25 14.51
C THR A 786 58.29 8.39 16.03
N ASP A 787 58.39 9.62 16.53
CA ASP A 787 58.35 9.94 17.97
C ASP A 787 57.18 9.27 18.74
N GLY A 788 57.49 8.30 19.59
CA GLY A 788 56.56 7.70 20.56
C GLY A 788 56.08 6.29 20.24
N ASP A 789 56.62 5.65 19.21
CA ASP A 789 56.33 4.26 18.85
C ASP A 789 56.96 3.26 19.86
N THR A 790 56.28 2.13 20.08
CA THR A 790 56.75 1.03 20.94
C THR A 790 56.71 -0.30 20.21
N LEU A 791 57.87 -0.96 20.11
CA LEU A 791 58.01 -2.30 19.55
C LEU A 791 58.41 -3.30 20.65
N THR A 792 57.58 -4.32 20.85
CA THR A 792 57.77 -5.33 21.90
C THR A 792 57.92 -6.72 21.30
N PHE A 793 59.10 -7.32 21.50
CA PHE A 793 59.40 -8.70 21.11
C PHE A 793 59.30 -9.62 22.33
N VAL A 794 58.60 -10.74 22.17
CA VAL A 794 58.38 -11.72 23.24
C VAL A 794 58.74 -13.12 22.72
N ASN A 795 59.87 -13.65 23.20
CA ASN A 795 60.26 -15.07 23.14
C ASN A 795 60.84 -15.71 21.84
N ASP A 796 61.44 -15.02 20.85
CA ASP A 796 62.04 -15.70 19.67
C ASP A 796 63.34 -15.07 19.09
N VAL A 797 63.83 -15.60 17.96
CA VAL A 797 65.00 -15.09 17.20
C VAL A 797 64.52 -14.10 16.13
N ASP A 798 64.19 -12.89 16.55
CA ASP A 798 63.75 -11.83 15.65
C ASP A 798 64.92 -11.21 14.86
N THR A 799 64.71 -10.94 13.57
CA THR A 799 65.69 -10.23 12.71
C THR A 799 65.16 -8.85 12.36
N ILE A 800 65.69 -7.80 13.00
CA ILE A 800 65.33 -6.42 12.67
C ILE A 800 66.23 -5.92 11.54
N THR A 801 65.66 -5.53 10.41
CA THR A 801 66.38 -4.91 9.29
C THR A 801 65.88 -3.48 9.06
N GLY A 802 66.78 -2.52 8.80
CA GLY A 802 66.39 -1.16 8.40
C GLY A 802 65.93 -0.20 9.50
N PHE A 803 66.09 -0.55 10.79
CA PHE A 803 65.73 0.33 11.91
C PHE A 803 66.56 1.62 11.92
N THR A 804 65.89 2.76 11.82
CA THR A 804 66.50 4.10 11.88
C THR A 804 65.66 4.96 12.82
N VAL A 805 66.25 5.58 13.85
CA VAL A 805 65.55 6.50 14.76
C VAL A 805 65.68 7.92 14.19
N SER A 806 64.58 8.63 13.98
CA SER A 806 64.64 10.04 13.54
C SER A 806 64.56 10.99 14.74
N ASN A 807 65.46 11.96 14.81
CA ASN A 807 65.56 12.89 15.93
C ASN A 807 64.58 14.06 15.71
N GLY A 808 63.31 13.84 16.09
CA GLY A 808 62.17 14.68 15.71
C GLY A 808 61.43 15.41 16.85
N GLY A 809 61.76 15.22 18.12
CA GLY A 809 61.03 15.86 19.23
C GLY A 809 61.23 15.15 20.57
N ALA A 810 60.73 15.74 21.66
CA ALA A 810 61.14 15.43 23.04
C ALA A 810 60.53 14.14 23.66
N VAL A 811 60.28 13.11 22.87
CA VAL A 811 59.80 11.79 23.34
C VAL A 811 60.71 10.71 22.74
N THR A 812 61.29 9.87 23.59
CA THR A 812 62.22 8.81 23.17
C THR A 812 61.44 7.57 22.73
N ASP A 813 61.68 7.09 21.51
CA ASP A 813 61.18 5.79 21.02
C ASP A 813 61.74 4.65 21.89
N THR A 814 60.94 3.60 22.11
CA THR A 814 61.30 2.50 23.01
C THR A 814 61.24 1.15 22.29
N LEU A 815 62.41 0.58 22.00
CA LEU A 815 62.55 -0.83 21.61
C LEU A 815 62.69 -1.70 22.86
N THR A 816 61.70 -2.53 23.16
CA THR A 816 61.73 -3.44 24.30
C THR A 816 61.98 -4.88 23.84
N ILE A 817 63.18 -5.40 24.13
CA ILE A 817 63.53 -6.81 23.92
C ILE A 817 63.36 -7.54 25.25
N ALA A 818 62.23 -8.22 25.44
CA ALA A 818 61.95 -8.95 26.67
C ALA A 818 62.41 -10.41 26.57
N SER A 819 63.68 -10.69 26.85
CA SER A 819 64.12 -12.09 27.00
C SER A 819 63.71 -12.63 28.37
N VAL A 820 62.78 -13.60 28.42
CA VAL A 820 62.51 -14.35 29.65
C VAL A 820 63.11 -15.75 29.55
N GLY A 821 64.41 -15.87 29.85
CA GLY A 821 65.03 -17.13 30.28
C GLY A 821 65.55 -18.10 29.21
N GLY A 822 65.40 -17.81 27.90
CA GLY A 822 66.02 -18.57 26.81
C GLY A 822 67.29 -17.90 26.28
N ALA A 823 68.32 -18.67 25.94
CA ALA A 823 69.55 -18.13 25.35
C ALA A 823 69.30 -17.60 23.93
N ILE A 824 69.83 -16.41 23.59
CA ILE A 824 69.98 -15.96 22.20
C ILE A 824 71.01 -16.87 21.54
N THR A 825 70.59 -18.00 20.97
CA THR A 825 71.47 -18.93 20.25
C THR A 825 71.38 -18.69 18.76
N GLY A 826 72.10 -17.68 18.28
CA GLY A 826 72.40 -17.56 16.86
C GLY A 826 73.41 -18.63 16.44
N GLY A 827 72.97 -19.60 15.64
CA GLY A 827 73.87 -20.48 14.91
C GLY A 827 74.64 -19.69 13.85
N GLY A 828 75.88 -19.30 14.16
CA GLY A 828 76.92 -19.02 13.17
C GLY A 828 76.81 -17.78 12.29
N GLY A 829 75.86 -16.87 12.52
CA GLY A 829 75.84 -15.53 11.91
C GLY A 829 75.91 -14.48 13.02
N ALA A 830 76.88 -13.57 12.93
CA ALA A 830 76.95 -12.42 13.82
C ALA A 830 75.65 -11.60 13.74
N LEU A 831 75.32 -10.88 14.80
CA LEU A 831 74.41 -9.74 14.73
C LEU A 831 75.07 -8.71 13.82
N ASP A 832 74.88 -8.84 12.50
CA ASP A 832 75.46 -7.96 11.50
C ASP A 832 74.58 -6.71 11.40
N ALA A 833 74.72 -5.83 12.40
CA ALA A 833 74.35 -4.44 12.24
C ALA A 833 75.38 -3.81 11.27
N GLY A 834 75.18 -4.05 9.97
CA GLY A 834 76.01 -3.50 8.92
C GLY A 834 75.85 -1.99 8.85
N PHE A 835 76.63 -1.25 9.64
CA PHE A 835 76.82 0.18 9.40
C PHE A 835 77.56 0.34 8.07
N ALA A 836 76.91 1.01 7.11
CA ALA A 836 77.45 1.20 5.78
C ALA A 836 78.83 1.88 5.85
N ALA A 837 79.85 1.24 5.26
CA ALA A 837 81.20 1.80 5.18
C ALA A 837 81.20 3.09 4.34
N ALA A 838 81.38 4.24 4.99
CA ALA A 838 81.60 5.49 4.29
C ALA A 838 82.98 5.50 3.61
N GLY A 839 83.00 5.94 2.36
CA GLY A 839 84.19 5.98 1.50
C GLY A 839 85.34 6.82 2.07
N THR A 840 86.55 6.40 1.68
CA THR A 840 87.86 6.91 2.09
C THR A 840 87.94 8.43 2.30
N GLY A 841 87.95 8.88 3.56
CA GLY A 841 88.25 10.27 3.90
C GLY A 841 87.96 10.63 5.36
N ALA A 842 88.94 10.38 6.23
CA ALA A 842 89.03 10.80 7.64
C ALA A 842 88.04 10.14 8.62
N ILE A 843 88.51 9.05 9.23
CA ILE A 843 87.99 8.56 10.52
C ILE A 843 88.45 9.57 11.57
N ALA A 844 87.49 10.27 12.20
CA ALA A 844 87.69 10.99 13.45
C ALA A 844 86.43 10.78 14.29
N ASP A 845 86.16 9.53 14.62
CA ASP A 845 85.16 9.18 15.62
C ASP A 845 85.49 7.79 16.16
N ASP A 846 86.16 7.74 17.31
CA ASP A 846 86.54 6.50 17.98
C ASP A 846 86.44 6.75 19.49
N THR A 847 85.31 6.39 20.12
CA THR A 847 85.20 5.53 21.32
C THR A 847 83.75 5.51 21.84
N TYR A 848 83.06 4.38 21.70
CA TYR A 848 81.86 4.04 22.48
C TYR A 848 82.27 3.16 23.66
N ALA A 849 82.02 3.58 24.91
CA ALA A 849 82.12 2.69 26.07
C ALA A 849 81.34 3.24 27.28
N LEU A 850 80.43 2.44 27.85
CA LEU A 850 80.69 1.72 29.12
C LEU A 850 79.51 0.79 29.45
N VAL A 851 79.73 -0.51 29.29
CA VAL A 851 78.97 -1.56 30.02
C VAL A 851 79.24 -1.36 31.51
N ARG A 852 78.29 -1.47 32.45
CA ARG A 852 78.65 -1.39 33.89
C ARG A 852 79.58 -2.55 34.30
N GLY A 853 80.68 -2.22 34.97
CA GLY A 853 81.76 -3.12 35.42
C GLY A 853 82.95 -2.31 35.95
N ASP A 854 83.74 -2.88 36.86
CA ASP A 854 84.86 -2.14 37.47
C ASP A 854 86.00 -1.95 36.46
N TYR A 855 86.34 -0.70 36.17
CA TYR A 855 87.50 -0.34 35.35
C TYR A 855 88.71 0.00 36.23
N ALA A 856 89.70 -0.88 36.27
CA ALA A 856 90.96 -0.66 36.96
C ALA A 856 92.14 -1.26 36.16
N ASN A 857 93.27 -0.55 36.11
CA ASN A 857 94.51 -0.98 35.43
C ASN A 857 94.39 -1.26 33.91
N GLY A 858 93.51 -0.54 33.21
CA GLY A 858 93.38 -0.66 31.75
C GLY A 858 92.65 -1.92 31.27
N VAL A 859 92.01 -2.66 32.17
CA VAL A 859 91.20 -3.84 31.86
C VAL A 859 89.80 -3.65 32.42
N PHE A 860 88.80 -3.97 31.60
CA PHE A 860 87.39 -3.90 31.95
C PHE A 860 86.87 -5.29 32.35
N THR A 861 86.21 -5.45 33.51
CA THR A 861 85.75 -6.76 34.01
C THR A 861 84.24 -6.77 34.26
N VAL A 862 83.53 -7.69 33.61
CA VAL A 862 82.06 -7.88 33.74
C VAL A 862 81.75 -8.75 34.96
N ASN A 863 80.80 -8.34 35.82
CA ASN A 863 80.46 -9.09 37.03
C ASN A 863 79.35 -10.12 36.75
N ALA A 864 79.76 -11.36 36.50
CA ALA A 864 78.89 -12.48 36.14
C ALA A 864 77.84 -12.89 37.21
N ALA A 865 77.75 -12.24 38.38
CA ALA A 865 76.95 -12.73 39.50
C ALA A 865 75.54 -12.12 39.65
N THR A 866 75.20 -10.99 39.00
CA THR A 866 73.92 -10.29 39.30
C THR A 866 73.02 -9.93 38.12
N GLY A 867 73.39 -10.24 36.87
CA GLY A 867 72.48 -10.11 35.71
C GLY A 867 71.96 -8.69 35.45
N ALA A 868 72.64 -7.64 35.94
CA ALA A 868 72.19 -6.25 35.89
C ALA A 868 73.12 -5.34 35.08
N ASP A 869 73.74 -5.89 34.03
CA ASP A 869 74.60 -5.11 33.14
C ASP A 869 73.74 -4.38 32.11
N GLN A 870 74.02 -3.08 31.92
CA GLN A 870 73.41 -2.22 30.91
C GLN A 870 74.49 -1.87 29.89
N ALA A 871 74.21 -2.06 28.60
CA ALA A 871 74.98 -1.46 27.51
C ALA A 871 74.25 -0.19 27.05
N VAL A 872 74.99 0.90 26.85
CA VAL A 872 74.50 2.17 26.30
C VAL A 872 75.45 2.59 25.19
N ILE A 873 74.91 2.87 24.00
CA ILE A 873 75.62 3.32 22.79
C ILE A 873 75.18 4.77 22.54
N TYR A 874 76.11 5.70 22.35
CA TYR A 874 75.84 7.14 22.11
C TYR A 874 76.48 7.60 20.81
N ASP A 875 75.70 8.05 19.84
CA ASP A 875 76.25 8.74 18.66
C ASP A 875 76.51 10.23 18.99
N GLY A 876 77.61 10.80 18.48
CA GLY A 876 78.05 12.16 18.82
C GLY A 876 78.07 13.10 17.62
N ASP A 877 77.26 14.16 17.64
CA ASP A 877 77.38 15.27 16.67
C ASP A 877 78.46 16.28 17.09
N ALA A 878 79.50 16.40 16.27
CA ALA A 878 80.65 17.28 16.49
C ALA A 878 80.31 18.79 16.40
N ALA A 879 79.14 19.21 15.92
CA ALA A 879 78.82 20.63 15.73
C ALA A 879 78.39 21.36 17.03
N VAL A 880 77.87 20.65 18.04
CA VAL A 880 77.19 21.27 19.19
C VAL A 880 77.69 20.85 20.57
N GLY A 881 78.55 19.83 20.70
CA GLY A 881 79.09 19.41 22.00
C GLY A 881 78.04 18.87 22.97
N THR A 882 76.90 18.43 22.46
CA THR A 882 75.81 17.76 23.18
C THR A 882 75.76 16.29 22.80
N ILE A 883 75.60 15.41 23.78
CA ILE A 883 75.37 13.97 23.61
C ILE A 883 74.06 13.81 22.81
N SER A 884 74.01 13.01 21.74
CA SER A 884 72.70 12.65 21.16
C SER A 884 71.92 11.85 22.21
N SER A 885 70.62 12.11 22.32
CA SER A 885 69.76 11.46 23.32
C SER A 885 69.41 10.01 22.96
N GLU A 886 69.94 9.46 21.87
CA GLU A 886 69.65 8.09 21.48
C GLU A 886 70.43 7.13 22.40
N THR A 887 69.69 6.30 23.13
CA THR A 887 70.22 5.34 24.08
C THR A 887 69.63 3.97 23.77
N ILE A 888 70.40 3.06 23.19
CA ILE A 888 70.00 1.64 23.14
C ILE A 888 70.34 1.03 24.49
N ILE A 889 69.34 0.66 25.30
CA ILE A 889 69.54 0.01 26.60
C ILE A 889 69.26 -1.50 26.46
N LEU A 890 70.30 -2.31 26.42
CA LEU A 890 70.17 -3.77 26.53
C LEU A 890 70.15 -4.16 28.01
N MET A 891 69.08 -4.82 28.47
CA MET A 891 68.96 -5.31 29.85
C MET A 891 68.81 -6.84 29.86
N GLY A 892 69.40 -7.52 30.86
CA GLY A 892 69.16 -8.94 31.10
C GLY A 892 70.08 -9.93 30.36
N ILE A 893 71.21 -9.47 29.80
CA ILE A 893 72.20 -10.37 29.19
C ILE A 893 72.79 -11.28 30.28
N GLY A 894 72.34 -12.53 30.36
CA GLY A 894 72.92 -13.53 31.25
C GLY A 894 74.39 -13.79 30.90
N GLY A 895 75.25 -14.03 31.89
CA GLY A 895 76.71 -14.10 31.76
C GLY A 895 77.30 -15.16 30.80
N THR A 896 76.47 -15.90 30.07
CA THR A 896 76.85 -16.84 29.01
C THR A 896 76.50 -16.37 27.59
N GLY A 897 75.84 -15.20 27.44
CA GLY A 897 75.26 -14.74 26.18
C GLY A 897 76.20 -13.97 25.23
N LEU A 898 77.44 -13.69 25.62
CA LEU A 898 78.39 -12.95 24.77
C LEU A 898 79.59 -13.83 24.41
N THR A 899 79.56 -14.50 23.26
CA THR A 899 80.73 -15.24 22.75
C THR A 899 81.54 -14.32 21.85
N VAL A 900 82.53 -13.63 22.43
CA VAL A 900 83.50 -12.85 21.64
C VAL A 900 84.51 -13.84 21.03
N THR A 901 84.36 -14.17 19.75
CA THR A 901 85.41 -14.89 19.02
C THR A 901 86.50 -13.90 18.63
N SER A 902 87.74 -14.39 18.61
CA SER A 902 88.98 -13.65 18.91
C SER A 902 89.50 -12.65 17.86
N ASP A 903 88.64 -11.99 17.08
CA ASP A 903 89.04 -10.90 16.18
C ASP A 903 88.20 -9.63 16.46
N LEU A 904 88.49 -8.98 17.59
CA LEU A 904 88.22 -7.54 17.77
C LEU A 904 89.53 -6.88 18.19
N LEU A 905 90.37 -6.56 17.20
CA LEU A 905 91.52 -5.70 17.36
C LEU A 905 91.07 -4.26 17.04
N PHE A 906 90.88 -3.44 18.08
CA PHE A 906 90.66 -2.00 17.91
C PHE A 906 92.02 -1.32 17.73
N THR A 907 92.22 -0.66 16.59
CA THR A 907 93.24 0.39 16.41
C THR A 907 92.56 1.71 16.20
#